data_AF-A0A3D6DSV3-F1
#
_entry.id   AF-A0A3D6DSV3-F1
#
_cell.length_a   1.000
_cell.length_b   1.000
_cell.length_c   1.000
_cell.angle_alpha   90.00
_cell.angle_beta   90.00
_cell.angle_gamma   90.00
#
_symmetry.space_group_name_H-M   'P 1'
#
loop_
_entity.id
_entity.type
_entity.pdbx_description
1 polymer ?
#
loop_
_entity_poly.entity_id
_entity_poly.type
_entity_poly.pdbx_seq_one_letter_code
_entity_poly.pdbx_strand_id
1 'polypeptide(L)'
;MGWEIHNAKTAFGKFADKWDRLNARLYDSHPFADSRFIGALLDHFGDGSELLCVHRTGDGLLGGLILRSSGLWRYSSFRPAQRQALVVLLEDARLLTTLLTALPKLAWTIELYAVDPRYAPDLSSVTLPLIVEAQARTIGIDLANGFPAYWEKRPKKLAANIARYFRRTETEFGTDRVTRLTDAAEMDAGVDRFGAMESAGWKGQAGTAVSRDNEQGAFYLDVLRRFALTNQAAVYELHIGDRLASSRLVIANDHMLIFLKTTYDESLARLAPGRLLLYRVIEEQYALSTRNAIEFYTNATSDQREWATFACTVQNIQIFRGALNAAAFSLLRAWRRNLRSIRNRVPESDPASSNVSQCKSIEGLQAYDLGDFTAKDNFQASTGWFELLEKNVYPADAGVRYYFTAEKKTPRVILPLRLTTRGAVKSIDSLSNYYTALYAPLLSHEGDPLDLQNLLAAAVHDHGGAHVMRFSPMDPDSATYKGLLSGLRANDWIPFQYFCFGNWFLRVEGSWEDYLRKRSANLRSALKRRCKQFAAAGGTLEIVTAVGESEQGIAAFQEVYSASWKKPEPYPDFVPSLIRQLAAMGMLRLGIARLNGRTIAAQLWFVDQQKASIYKVAYHDGFASYSPGTILTAHLLQHVIDNDCVREVDFLIGDDKYKRMWMSDRRERWGIVAYNPGTIIGFALLTREVVGRACKSVATRIKGAVSPTGAIGGYLAASKRALARITGQSRAG
;
A
#
# COMPACT_ATOMS: atom_id res chain seq x y z
N MET A 1 -27.73 1.04 -17.62
CA MET A 1 -26.50 0.33 -17.21
C MET A 1 -26.23 0.66 -15.76
N GLY A 2 -25.95 -0.35 -14.93
CA GLY A 2 -25.90 -0.24 -13.48
C GLY A 2 -25.94 -1.63 -12.83
N TRP A 3 -26.25 -1.68 -11.54
CA TRP A 3 -26.35 -2.94 -10.80
C TRP A 3 -27.66 -3.67 -11.09
N GLU A 4 -27.55 -4.93 -11.46
CA GLU A 4 -28.65 -5.90 -11.45
C GLU A 4 -28.39 -6.89 -10.31
N ILE A 5 -29.42 -7.18 -9.51
CA ILE A 5 -29.33 -8.08 -8.36
C ILE A 5 -30.31 -9.22 -8.57
N HIS A 6 -29.78 -10.43 -8.68
CA HIS A 6 -30.54 -11.66 -8.96
C HIS A 6 -30.35 -12.67 -7.84
N ASN A 7 -31.25 -13.64 -7.73
CA ASN A 7 -31.01 -14.81 -6.90
C ASN A 7 -29.89 -15.65 -7.52
N ALA A 8 -28.76 -15.83 -6.82
CA ALA A 8 -27.58 -16.45 -7.41
C ALA A 8 -27.82 -17.91 -7.80
N LYS A 9 -28.48 -18.69 -6.94
CA LYS A 9 -28.74 -20.13 -7.16
C LYS A 9 -29.52 -20.40 -8.44
N THR A 10 -30.45 -19.52 -8.80
CA THR A 10 -31.31 -19.71 -10.00
C THR A 10 -30.84 -18.94 -11.23
N ALA A 11 -30.11 -17.85 -11.06
CA ALA A 11 -29.70 -16.98 -12.18
C ALA A 11 -28.27 -17.22 -12.65
N PHE A 12 -27.35 -17.73 -11.81
CA PHE A 12 -25.92 -17.73 -12.11
C PHE A 12 -25.56 -18.44 -13.42
N GLY A 13 -26.20 -19.58 -13.74
CA GLY A 13 -25.97 -20.29 -15.00
C GLY A 13 -26.20 -19.44 -16.25
N LYS A 14 -27.12 -18.47 -16.21
CA LYS A 14 -27.38 -17.54 -17.34
C LYS A 14 -26.29 -16.47 -17.51
N PHE A 15 -25.47 -16.26 -16.48
CA PHE A 15 -24.38 -15.29 -16.45
C PHE A 15 -23.00 -15.93 -16.58
N ALA A 16 -22.89 -17.27 -16.52
CA ALA A 16 -21.63 -18.01 -16.52
C ALA A 16 -20.65 -17.55 -17.62
N ASP A 17 -21.05 -17.53 -18.89
CA ASP A 17 -20.18 -17.12 -20.00
C ASP A 17 -19.70 -15.66 -19.90
N LYS A 18 -20.50 -14.77 -19.31
CA LYS A 18 -20.13 -13.35 -19.13
C LYS A 18 -19.24 -13.18 -17.90
N TRP A 19 -19.48 -13.98 -16.88
CA TRP A 19 -18.69 -14.06 -15.67
C TRP A 19 -17.28 -14.59 -15.98
N ASP A 20 -17.17 -15.65 -16.77
CA ASP A 20 -15.87 -16.22 -17.16
C ASP A 20 -15.09 -15.30 -18.09
N ARG A 21 -15.76 -14.56 -18.99
CA ARG A 21 -15.10 -13.49 -19.77
C ARG A 21 -14.56 -12.36 -18.89
N LEU A 22 -15.28 -12.00 -17.82
CA LEU A 22 -14.80 -11.02 -16.85
C LEU A 22 -13.60 -11.56 -16.07
N ASN A 23 -13.66 -12.82 -15.62
CA ASN A 23 -12.55 -13.50 -14.94
C ASN A 23 -11.30 -13.61 -15.84
N ALA A 24 -11.46 -13.99 -17.11
CA ALA A 24 -10.39 -14.03 -18.09
C ALA A 24 -9.71 -12.67 -18.26
N ARG A 25 -10.51 -11.60 -18.37
CA ARG A 25 -9.99 -10.24 -18.57
C ARG A 25 -9.27 -9.67 -17.35
N LEU A 26 -9.74 -9.99 -16.14
CA LEU A 26 -9.17 -9.44 -14.91
C LEU A 26 -8.00 -10.26 -14.38
N TYR A 27 -8.11 -11.60 -14.43
CA TYR A 27 -7.27 -12.52 -13.65
C TYR A 27 -6.93 -13.81 -14.42
N ASP A 28 -6.84 -13.74 -15.75
CA ASP A 28 -6.41 -14.84 -16.62
C ASP A 28 -7.16 -16.17 -16.34
N SER A 29 -8.46 -16.07 -16.11
CA SER A 29 -9.36 -17.20 -15.85
C SER A 29 -9.00 -17.95 -14.57
N HIS A 30 -8.82 -17.23 -13.47
CA HIS A 30 -8.48 -17.80 -12.17
C HIS A 30 -9.48 -18.93 -11.75
N PRO A 31 -9.03 -20.15 -11.40
CA PRO A 31 -9.93 -21.29 -11.17
C PRO A 31 -10.95 -21.09 -10.04
N PHE A 32 -10.60 -20.42 -8.93
CA PHE A 32 -11.58 -20.09 -7.86
C PHE A 32 -12.62 -19.02 -8.24
N ALA A 33 -12.45 -18.35 -9.37
CA ALA A 33 -13.43 -17.42 -9.93
C ALA A 33 -14.14 -18.01 -11.15
N ASP A 34 -13.80 -19.21 -11.59
CA ASP A 34 -14.42 -19.87 -12.74
C ASP A 34 -15.86 -20.30 -12.43
N SER A 35 -16.76 -20.13 -13.40
CA SER A 35 -18.17 -20.48 -13.25
C SER A 35 -18.40 -21.95 -12.91
N ARG A 36 -17.50 -22.86 -13.32
CA ARG A 36 -17.57 -24.29 -12.97
C ARG A 36 -17.36 -24.51 -11.47
N PHE A 37 -16.47 -23.75 -10.85
CA PHE A 37 -16.22 -23.80 -9.41
C PHE A 37 -17.32 -23.06 -8.63
N ILE A 38 -17.67 -21.85 -9.07
CA ILE A 38 -18.70 -21.03 -8.41
C ILE A 38 -20.09 -21.66 -8.51
N GLY A 39 -20.43 -22.24 -9.66
CA GLY A 39 -21.67 -22.97 -9.87
C GLY A 39 -21.80 -24.15 -8.92
N ALA A 40 -20.78 -25.01 -8.86
CA ALA A 40 -20.75 -26.14 -7.91
C ALA A 40 -20.88 -25.66 -6.45
N LEU A 41 -20.24 -24.54 -6.07
CA LEU A 41 -20.40 -23.98 -4.73
C LEU A 41 -21.85 -23.55 -4.43
N LEU A 42 -22.54 -22.95 -5.40
CA LEU A 42 -23.94 -22.55 -5.26
C LEU A 42 -24.89 -23.76 -5.24
N ASP A 43 -24.61 -24.77 -6.05
CA ASP A 43 -25.43 -25.98 -6.15
C ASP A 43 -25.40 -26.76 -4.83
N HIS A 44 -24.21 -26.91 -4.25
CA HIS A 44 -24.00 -27.71 -3.04
C HIS A 44 -24.16 -26.92 -1.73
N PHE A 45 -23.71 -25.66 -1.65
CA PHE A 45 -23.73 -24.91 -0.39
C PHE A 45 -24.63 -23.67 -0.41
N GLY A 46 -25.26 -23.38 -1.55
CA GLY A 46 -26.20 -22.26 -1.66
C GLY A 46 -27.55 -22.62 -1.06
N ASP A 47 -28.10 -21.79 -0.20
CA ASP A 47 -29.43 -21.98 0.39
C ASP A 47 -30.53 -21.16 -0.34
N GLY A 48 -30.14 -20.41 -1.37
CA GLY A 48 -31.03 -19.52 -2.13
C GLY A 48 -31.13 -18.11 -1.55
N SER A 49 -30.46 -17.81 -0.43
CA SER A 49 -30.32 -16.44 0.08
C SER A 49 -29.21 -15.64 -0.61
N GLU A 50 -28.42 -16.29 -1.47
CA GLU A 50 -27.33 -15.67 -2.20
C GLU A 50 -27.84 -14.74 -3.31
N LEU A 51 -27.22 -13.58 -3.39
CA LEU A 51 -27.50 -12.51 -4.34
C LEU A 51 -26.35 -12.39 -5.33
N LEU A 52 -26.62 -12.70 -6.59
CA LEU A 52 -25.73 -12.39 -7.70
C LEU A 52 -25.88 -10.91 -8.06
N CYS A 53 -24.87 -10.12 -7.70
CA CYS A 53 -24.78 -8.70 -8.00
C CYS A 53 -23.89 -8.53 -9.23
N VAL A 54 -24.43 -8.07 -10.35
CA VAL A 54 -23.68 -7.83 -11.59
C VAL A 54 -23.80 -6.38 -12.02
N HIS A 55 -22.67 -5.75 -12.34
CA HIS A 55 -22.63 -4.38 -12.86
C HIS A 55 -22.49 -4.42 -14.37
N ARG A 56 -23.56 -4.03 -15.09
CA ARG A 56 -23.64 -4.12 -16.54
C ARG A 56 -23.44 -2.77 -17.21
N THR A 57 -22.60 -2.75 -18.24
CA THR A 57 -22.44 -1.67 -19.21
C THR A 57 -22.80 -2.13 -20.63
N GLY A 58 -22.63 -1.24 -21.63
CA GLY A 58 -22.92 -1.52 -23.04
C GLY A 58 -21.91 -2.49 -23.62
N ASP A 59 -20.69 -2.42 -23.09
CA ASP A 59 -19.54 -3.21 -23.52
C ASP A 59 -19.41 -4.54 -22.75
N GLY A 60 -20.27 -4.80 -21.76
CA GLY A 60 -20.27 -6.08 -21.02
C GLY A 60 -20.48 -5.94 -19.51
N LEU A 61 -19.87 -6.85 -18.75
CA LEU A 61 -19.83 -6.78 -17.28
C LEU A 61 -18.53 -6.08 -16.84
N LEU A 62 -18.66 -5.11 -15.93
CA LEU A 62 -17.50 -4.48 -15.27
C LEU A 62 -17.28 -5.03 -13.85
N GLY A 63 -18.26 -5.77 -13.31
CA GLY A 63 -18.18 -6.32 -11.97
C GLY A 63 -19.20 -7.41 -11.69
N GLY A 64 -18.82 -8.37 -10.85
CA GLY A 64 -19.64 -9.48 -10.40
C GLY A 64 -19.28 -9.89 -8.97
N LEU A 65 -20.27 -9.95 -8.08
CA LEU A 65 -20.11 -10.43 -6.71
C LEU A 65 -21.30 -11.30 -6.31
N ILE A 66 -21.03 -12.32 -5.50
CA ILE A 66 -22.09 -13.12 -4.86
C ILE A 66 -22.08 -12.77 -3.37
N LEU A 67 -23.15 -12.13 -2.92
CA LEU A 67 -23.33 -11.67 -1.55
C LEU A 67 -24.47 -12.42 -0.87
N ARG A 68 -24.49 -12.48 0.45
CA ARG A 68 -25.60 -12.99 1.26
C ARG A 68 -25.87 -12.05 2.42
N SER A 69 -27.10 -12.01 2.90
CA SER A 69 -27.44 -11.29 4.13
C SER A 69 -26.77 -11.96 5.34
N SER A 70 -26.02 -11.20 6.14
CA SER A 70 -25.28 -11.68 7.33
C SER A 70 -25.80 -11.11 8.65
N GLY A 71 -26.93 -10.41 8.61
CA GLY A 71 -27.59 -9.80 9.77
C GLY A 71 -28.44 -8.60 9.34
N LEU A 72 -28.80 -7.74 10.30
CA LEU A 72 -29.62 -6.56 10.02
C LEU A 72 -28.94 -5.62 9.01
N TRP A 73 -29.34 -5.74 7.74
CA TRP A 73 -28.88 -4.95 6.59
C TRP A 73 -27.36 -4.98 6.36
N ARG A 74 -26.73 -6.08 6.79
CA ARG A 74 -25.32 -6.40 6.54
C ARG A 74 -25.26 -7.44 5.43
N TYR A 75 -24.33 -7.26 4.50
CA TYR A 75 -24.11 -8.21 3.42
C TYR A 75 -22.67 -8.71 3.48
N SER A 76 -22.47 -10.00 3.27
CA SER A 76 -21.15 -10.60 3.19
C SER A 76 -20.98 -11.41 1.92
N SER A 77 -19.75 -11.55 1.44
CA SER A 77 -19.43 -12.48 0.35
C SER A 77 -19.89 -13.90 0.68
N PHE A 78 -20.46 -14.60 -0.30
CA PHE A 78 -20.75 -16.02 -0.19
C PHE A 78 -19.45 -16.83 -0.08
N ARG A 79 -19.22 -17.38 1.12
CA ARG A 79 -18.00 -18.08 1.51
C ARG A 79 -18.32 -19.32 2.35
N PRO A 80 -18.67 -20.45 1.73
CA PRO A 80 -18.62 -21.75 2.39
C PRO A 80 -17.18 -22.13 2.75
N ALA A 81 -16.99 -23.11 3.64
CA ALA A 81 -15.67 -23.48 4.17
C ALA A 81 -14.68 -23.98 3.09
N GLN A 82 -15.20 -24.52 1.99
CA GLN A 82 -14.50 -25.01 0.81
C GLN A 82 -13.87 -23.87 0.00
N ARG A 83 -14.37 -22.63 0.17
CA ARG A 83 -13.81 -21.44 -0.45
C ARG A 83 -12.79 -20.79 0.48
N GLN A 84 -11.53 -21.20 0.32
CA GLN A 84 -10.43 -20.74 1.17
C GLN A 84 -9.92 -19.34 0.81
N ALA A 85 -10.13 -18.91 -0.45
CA ALA A 85 -9.87 -17.55 -0.91
C ALA A 85 -11.01 -17.02 -1.82
N LEU A 86 -11.21 -15.71 -1.77
CA LEU A 86 -12.13 -14.94 -2.58
C LEU A 86 -11.34 -14.13 -3.60
N VAL A 87 -11.68 -14.34 -4.87
CA VAL A 87 -11.29 -13.47 -5.99
C VAL A 87 -12.40 -12.44 -6.17
N VAL A 88 -12.06 -11.15 -6.18
CA VAL A 88 -13.02 -10.05 -6.28
C VAL A 88 -13.10 -9.60 -7.74
N LEU A 89 -14.09 -10.10 -8.47
CA LEU A 89 -14.30 -9.76 -9.88
C LEU A 89 -14.90 -8.36 -10.04
N LEU A 90 -14.11 -7.33 -9.79
CA LEU A 90 -14.46 -5.93 -10.02
C LEU A 90 -13.30 -5.24 -10.75
N GLU A 91 -13.61 -4.57 -11.84
CA GLU A 91 -12.61 -3.78 -12.58
C GLU A 91 -12.15 -2.55 -11.79
N ASP A 92 -13.03 -2.01 -10.95
CA ASP A 92 -12.78 -0.81 -10.17
C ASP A 92 -13.40 -0.92 -8.77
N ALA A 93 -12.61 -0.68 -7.73
CA ALA A 93 -13.09 -0.75 -6.35
C ALA A 93 -14.16 0.30 -6.02
N ARG A 94 -14.24 1.41 -6.78
CA ARG A 94 -15.31 2.42 -6.65
C ARG A 94 -16.70 1.84 -6.89
N LEU A 95 -16.81 0.74 -7.64
CA LEU A 95 -18.06 0.02 -7.86
C LEU A 95 -18.68 -0.46 -6.54
N LEU A 96 -17.88 -0.79 -5.51
CA LEU A 96 -18.38 -1.18 -4.18
C LEU A 96 -19.22 -0.07 -3.53
N THR A 97 -18.89 1.21 -3.78
CA THR A 97 -19.66 2.36 -3.28
C THR A 97 -21.07 2.39 -3.87
N THR A 98 -21.16 2.15 -5.17
CA THR A 98 -22.45 2.11 -5.87
C THR A 98 -23.24 0.84 -5.54
N LEU A 99 -22.56 -0.30 -5.33
CA LEU A 99 -23.19 -1.55 -4.92
C LEU A 99 -23.86 -1.42 -3.56
N LEU A 100 -23.18 -0.80 -2.60
CA LEU A 100 -23.73 -0.56 -1.26
C LEU A 100 -25.03 0.27 -1.30
N THR A 101 -25.17 1.11 -2.33
CA THR A 101 -26.40 1.90 -2.55
C THR A 101 -27.49 1.08 -3.24
N ALA A 102 -27.11 0.19 -4.16
CA ALA A 102 -28.03 -0.67 -4.90
C ALA A 102 -28.56 -1.86 -4.08
N LEU A 103 -27.84 -2.29 -3.04
CA LEU A 103 -28.25 -3.43 -2.20
C LEU A 103 -29.57 -3.16 -1.46
N PRO A 104 -30.44 -4.17 -1.28
CA PRO A 104 -31.73 -4.01 -0.62
C PRO A 104 -31.61 -3.53 0.83
N LYS A 105 -32.70 -2.90 1.32
CA LYS A 105 -32.90 -2.54 2.74
C LYS A 105 -31.80 -1.64 3.34
N LEU A 106 -31.36 -0.61 2.61
CA LEU A 106 -30.39 0.39 3.10
C LEU A 106 -29.13 -0.27 3.71
N ALA A 107 -28.47 -1.13 2.93
CA ALA A 107 -27.23 -1.78 3.32
C ALA A 107 -26.24 -0.76 3.92
N TRP A 108 -25.73 -1.06 5.11
CA TRP A 108 -24.77 -0.18 5.79
C TRP A 108 -23.34 -0.73 5.79
N THR A 109 -23.15 -2.00 5.42
CA THR A 109 -21.84 -2.60 5.20
C THR A 109 -21.85 -3.75 4.18
N ILE A 110 -20.73 -3.91 3.47
CA ILE A 110 -20.37 -5.09 2.67
C ILE A 110 -19.10 -5.70 3.26
N GLU A 111 -19.11 -6.99 3.55
CA GLU A 111 -18.02 -7.74 4.17
C GLU A 111 -17.50 -8.80 3.18
N LEU A 112 -16.32 -8.58 2.63
CA LEU A 112 -15.63 -9.53 1.75
C LEU A 112 -14.64 -10.33 2.59
N TYR A 113 -14.85 -11.64 2.68
CA TYR A 113 -14.04 -12.52 3.50
C TYR A 113 -13.04 -13.30 2.65
N ALA A 114 -11.86 -13.56 3.21
CA ALA A 114 -10.80 -14.32 2.58
C ALA A 114 -10.30 -13.78 1.23
N VAL A 115 -10.25 -12.47 1.04
CA VAL A 115 -9.78 -11.86 -0.20
C VAL A 115 -8.29 -12.07 -0.41
N ASP A 116 -7.91 -12.64 -1.55
CA ASP A 116 -6.53 -12.60 -2.01
C ASP A 116 -6.27 -11.21 -2.63
N PRO A 117 -5.43 -10.35 -2.02
CA PRO A 117 -5.22 -8.99 -2.51
C PRO A 117 -4.59 -8.93 -3.91
N ARG A 118 -3.99 -10.02 -4.41
CA ARG A 118 -3.48 -10.11 -5.78
C ARG A 118 -4.61 -10.20 -6.81
N TYR A 119 -5.78 -10.67 -6.39
CA TYR A 119 -6.96 -10.88 -7.22
C TYR A 119 -8.13 -10.03 -6.72
N ALA A 120 -7.85 -8.75 -6.48
CA ALA A 120 -8.81 -7.71 -6.08
C ALA A 120 -8.43 -6.35 -6.70
N PRO A 121 -9.40 -5.43 -6.89
CA PRO A 121 -9.09 -4.08 -7.38
C PRO A 121 -8.35 -3.21 -6.35
N ASP A 122 -7.69 -2.14 -6.79
CA ASP A 122 -7.02 -1.18 -5.89
C ASP A 122 -8.03 -0.46 -4.98
N LEU A 123 -8.08 -0.89 -3.72
CA LEU A 123 -8.98 -0.37 -2.68
C LEU A 123 -8.61 1.05 -2.22
N SER A 124 -7.45 1.60 -2.59
CA SER A 124 -7.06 2.97 -2.22
C SER A 124 -7.98 4.02 -2.84
N SER A 125 -8.62 3.68 -3.97
CA SER A 125 -9.61 4.50 -4.67
C SER A 125 -10.98 4.58 -3.95
N VAL A 126 -11.23 3.72 -2.97
CA VAL A 126 -12.50 3.69 -2.22
C VAL A 126 -12.53 4.83 -1.20
N THR A 127 -13.49 5.75 -1.38
CA THR A 127 -13.69 6.89 -0.48
C THR A 127 -14.51 6.54 0.77
N LEU A 128 -15.22 5.40 0.75
CA LEU A 128 -15.97 4.92 1.90
C LEU A 128 -15.02 4.43 3.01
N PRO A 129 -15.41 4.54 4.29
CA PRO A 129 -14.68 3.92 5.38
C PRO A 129 -14.54 2.42 5.17
N LEU A 130 -13.32 1.93 5.33
CA LEU A 130 -12.96 0.56 5.03
C LEU A 130 -12.05 0.02 6.12
N ILE A 131 -12.30 -1.20 6.58
CA ILE A 131 -11.46 -1.93 7.54
C ILE A 131 -10.90 -3.15 6.79
N VAL A 132 -9.57 -3.34 6.85
CA VAL A 132 -8.89 -4.51 6.26
C VAL A 132 -8.23 -5.28 7.38
N GLU A 133 -8.40 -6.59 7.42
CA GLU A 133 -7.80 -7.42 8.46
C GLU A 133 -7.08 -8.61 7.85
N ALA A 134 -5.88 -8.89 8.32
CA ALA A 134 -5.21 -10.15 7.97
C ALA A 134 -6.03 -11.33 8.51
N GLN A 135 -6.29 -12.32 7.66
CA GLN A 135 -7.04 -13.52 8.03
C GLN A 135 -6.13 -14.75 8.12
N ALA A 136 -5.42 -15.06 7.04
CA ALA A 136 -4.58 -16.25 6.94
C ALA A 136 -3.42 -15.97 5.99
N ARG A 137 -2.28 -16.63 6.22
CA ARG A 137 -1.13 -16.53 5.32
C ARG A 137 -1.10 -17.77 4.43
N THR A 138 -1.41 -17.58 3.15
CA THR A 138 -1.25 -18.60 2.11
C THR A 138 0.15 -18.53 1.51
N ILE A 139 0.51 -19.57 0.78
CA ILE A 139 1.76 -19.71 0.07
C ILE A 139 1.52 -20.22 -1.35
N GLY A 140 2.53 -20.02 -2.19
CA GLY A 140 2.59 -20.66 -3.48
C GLY A 140 4.00 -20.80 -4.01
N ILE A 141 4.08 -21.38 -5.18
CA ILE A 141 5.33 -21.65 -5.90
C ILE A 141 5.21 -20.96 -7.25
N ASP A 142 6.07 -19.99 -7.47
CA ASP A 142 6.39 -19.38 -8.75
C ASP A 142 7.22 -20.39 -9.54
N LEU A 143 6.77 -20.70 -10.75
CA LEU A 143 7.41 -21.67 -11.64
C LEU A 143 8.38 -21.02 -12.64
N ALA A 144 8.75 -19.76 -12.43
CA ALA A 144 9.81 -19.11 -13.17
C ALA A 144 11.17 -19.80 -12.95
N ASN A 145 12.00 -19.79 -14.00
CA ASN A 145 13.41 -20.22 -13.97
C ASN A 145 13.68 -21.73 -13.82
N GLY A 146 12.67 -22.59 -14.01
CA GLY A 146 12.85 -24.04 -14.12
C GLY A 146 13.08 -24.77 -12.79
N PHE A 147 12.82 -26.09 -12.79
CA PHE A 147 12.84 -26.90 -11.58
C PHE A 147 14.21 -26.98 -10.87
N PRO A 148 15.36 -27.18 -11.56
CA PRO A 148 16.65 -27.26 -10.88
C PRO A 148 16.99 -26.00 -10.07
N ALA A 149 16.77 -24.82 -10.64
CA ALA A 149 17.04 -23.54 -9.97
C ALA A 149 16.09 -23.32 -8.78
N TYR A 150 14.84 -23.74 -8.90
CA TYR A 150 13.90 -23.73 -7.78
C TYR A 150 14.35 -24.64 -6.64
N TRP A 151 14.74 -25.87 -6.96
CA TRP A 151 15.11 -26.89 -5.98
C TRP A 151 16.39 -26.52 -5.22
N GLU A 152 17.38 -25.95 -5.92
CA GLU A 152 18.63 -25.46 -5.32
C GLU A 152 18.39 -24.39 -4.25
N LYS A 153 17.40 -23.52 -4.45
CA LYS A 153 17.04 -22.45 -3.49
C LYS A 153 16.26 -22.95 -2.27
N ARG A 154 15.89 -24.24 -2.21
CA ARG A 154 15.16 -24.80 -1.07
C ARG A 154 16.08 -25.06 0.12
N PRO A 155 15.56 -25.08 1.36
CA PRO A 155 16.38 -25.40 2.54
C PRO A 155 17.10 -26.75 2.39
N LYS A 156 18.41 -26.80 2.67
CA LYS A 156 19.22 -28.04 2.58
C LYS A 156 18.62 -29.20 3.38
N LYS A 157 18.00 -28.90 4.53
CA LYS A 157 17.30 -29.88 5.37
C LYS A 157 16.09 -30.50 4.67
N LEU A 158 15.29 -29.69 3.96
CA LEU A 158 14.16 -30.17 3.14
C LEU A 158 14.69 -31.10 2.05
N ALA A 159 15.68 -30.67 1.28
CA ALA A 159 16.25 -31.46 0.19
C ALA A 159 16.81 -32.82 0.68
N ALA A 160 17.58 -32.81 1.78
CA ALA A 160 18.12 -34.03 2.39
C ALA A 160 17.01 -34.98 2.90
N ASN A 161 15.96 -34.43 3.51
CA ASN A 161 14.82 -35.22 3.96
C ASN A 161 14.11 -35.92 2.79
N ILE A 162 13.84 -35.20 1.70
CA ILE A 162 13.20 -35.76 0.49
C ILE A 162 14.06 -36.85 -0.14
N ALA A 163 15.36 -36.62 -0.30
CA ALA A 163 16.28 -37.64 -0.82
C ALA A 163 16.29 -38.90 0.07
N ARG A 164 16.26 -38.74 1.40
CA ARG A 164 16.16 -39.86 2.34
C ARG A 164 14.85 -40.63 2.19
N TYR A 165 13.72 -39.95 2.02
CA TYR A 165 12.42 -40.60 1.86
C TYR A 165 12.31 -41.38 0.54
N PHE A 166 12.84 -40.84 -0.56
CA PHE A 166 12.92 -41.58 -1.83
C PHE A 166 13.76 -42.85 -1.70
N ARG A 167 15.01 -42.74 -1.18
CA ARG A 167 15.88 -43.91 -0.98
C ARG A 167 15.25 -45.00 -0.11
N ARG A 168 14.60 -44.59 0.98
CA ARG A 168 13.91 -45.52 1.88
C ARG A 168 12.75 -46.23 1.19
N THR A 169 11.95 -45.48 0.43
CA THR A 169 10.83 -46.04 -0.35
C THR A 169 11.35 -47.06 -1.36
N GLU A 170 12.41 -46.71 -2.09
CA GLU A 170 13.05 -47.57 -3.09
C GLU A 170 13.64 -48.85 -2.48
N THR A 171 14.34 -48.74 -1.34
CA THR A 171 14.96 -49.89 -0.68
C THR A 171 13.93 -50.88 -0.13
N GLU A 172 12.81 -50.39 0.39
CA GLU A 172 11.83 -51.24 1.06
C GLU A 172 10.71 -51.76 0.15
N PHE A 173 10.33 -51.00 -0.88
CA PHE A 173 9.16 -51.27 -1.72
C PHE A 173 9.43 -51.16 -3.22
N GLY A 174 10.66 -50.83 -3.63
CA GLY A 174 10.99 -50.53 -5.03
C GLY A 174 10.54 -49.13 -5.46
N THR A 175 10.59 -48.86 -6.75
CA THR A 175 10.31 -47.54 -7.33
C THR A 175 8.87 -47.10 -7.08
N ASP A 176 8.69 -45.85 -6.63
CA ASP A 176 7.37 -45.24 -6.50
C ASP A 176 6.72 -44.99 -7.86
N ARG A 177 5.40 -45.15 -7.96
CA ARG A 177 4.64 -44.88 -9.20
C ARG A 177 3.64 -43.77 -8.96
N VAL A 178 3.73 -42.71 -9.75
CA VAL A 178 2.72 -41.64 -9.76
C VAL A 178 1.75 -41.89 -10.90
N THR A 179 0.45 -41.91 -10.60
CA THR A 179 -0.63 -41.84 -11.59
C THR A 179 -1.33 -40.50 -11.53
N ARG A 180 -1.70 -40.01 -12.71
CA ARG A 180 -2.43 -38.76 -12.89
C ARG A 180 -3.70 -39.04 -13.67
N LEU A 181 -4.83 -39.05 -12.98
CA LEU A 181 -6.15 -39.23 -13.60
C LEU A 181 -6.63 -37.86 -14.08
N THR A 182 -6.96 -37.75 -15.36
CA THR A 182 -7.40 -36.50 -15.98
C THR A 182 -8.71 -36.62 -16.73
N ASP A 183 -9.12 -37.84 -17.09
CA ASP A 183 -10.40 -38.06 -17.78
C ASP A 183 -11.56 -37.87 -16.80
N ALA A 184 -12.63 -37.22 -17.26
CA ALA A 184 -13.85 -37.05 -16.51
C ALA A 184 -14.45 -38.40 -16.07
N ALA A 185 -14.28 -39.47 -16.87
CA ALA A 185 -14.75 -40.81 -16.54
C ALA A 185 -14.01 -41.44 -15.33
N GLU A 186 -12.80 -40.96 -15.02
CA GLU A 186 -11.97 -41.49 -13.92
C GLU A 186 -12.15 -40.71 -12.61
N MET A 187 -12.76 -39.52 -12.65
CA MET A 187 -12.87 -38.62 -11.49
C MET A 187 -13.65 -39.25 -10.34
N ASP A 188 -14.73 -39.97 -10.63
CA ASP A 188 -15.51 -40.72 -9.64
C ASP A 188 -14.63 -41.67 -8.84
N ALA A 189 -13.92 -42.56 -9.54
CA ALA A 189 -13.08 -43.58 -8.91
C ALA A 189 -11.90 -42.96 -8.16
N GLY A 190 -11.32 -41.86 -8.67
CA GLY A 190 -10.24 -41.14 -8.01
C GLY A 190 -10.69 -40.45 -6.71
N VAL A 191 -11.85 -39.79 -6.72
CA VAL A 191 -12.43 -39.14 -5.53
C VAL A 191 -12.88 -40.17 -4.51
N ASP A 192 -13.45 -41.31 -4.93
CA ASP A 192 -13.82 -42.40 -4.03
C ASP A 192 -12.59 -42.96 -3.29
N ARG A 193 -11.47 -43.19 -4.00
CA ARG A 193 -10.21 -43.62 -3.37
C ARG A 193 -9.63 -42.55 -2.44
N PHE A 194 -9.67 -41.28 -2.84
CA PHE A 194 -9.26 -40.17 -1.99
C PHE A 194 -10.07 -40.17 -0.68
N GLY A 195 -11.39 -40.31 -0.79
CA GLY A 195 -12.30 -40.26 0.36
C GLY A 195 -12.15 -41.43 1.31
N ALA A 196 -11.96 -42.64 0.77
CA ALA A 196 -11.66 -43.83 1.57
C ALA A 196 -10.36 -43.64 2.38
N MET A 197 -9.32 -43.07 1.77
CA MET A 197 -8.05 -42.78 2.44
C MET A 197 -8.17 -41.67 3.49
N GLU A 198 -8.86 -40.56 3.20
CA GLU A 198 -9.07 -39.48 4.17
C GLU A 198 -9.90 -39.93 5.39
N SER A 199 -10.88 -40.81 5.17
CA SER A 199 -11.72 -41.37 6.23
C SER A 199 -10.97 -42.35 7.15
N ALA A 200 -10.00 -43.09 6.61
CA ALA A 200 -9.18 -44.05 7.37
C ALA A 200 -8.10 -43.37 8.23
N GLY A 201 -7.77 -42.10 7.99
CA GLY A 201 -6.78 -41.33 8.75
C GLY A 201 -7.37 -40.42 9.84
N TRP A 202 -6.52 -39.56 10.41
CA TRP A 202 -6.79 -38.64 11.53
C TRP A 202 -7.97 -37.67 11.33
N LYS A 203 -8.43 -37.48 10.09
CA LYS A 203 -9.56 -36.58 9.76
C LYS A 203 -10.93 -37.25 9.79
N GLY A 204 -11.00 -38.59 9.85
CA GLY A 204 -12.26 -39.33 9.96
C GLY A 204 -13.03 -39.02 11.25
N GLN A 205 -12.32 -38.72 12.36
CA GLN A 205 -12.93 -38.44 13.66
C GLN A 205 -13.66 -37.09 13.75
N ALA A 206 -13.41 -36.15 12.82
CA ALA A 206 -14.02 -34.82 12.81
C ALA A 206 -15.21 -34.69 11.85
N GLY A 207 -15.58 -35.75 11.11
CA GLY A 207 -16.70 -35.74 10.16
C GLY A 207 -16.52 -34.84 8.93
N THR A 208 -15.29 -34.41 8.63
CA THR A 208 -14.95 -33.48 7.53
C THR A 208 -14.22 -34.15 6.37
N ALA A 209 -14.14 -35.48 6.36
CA ALA A 209 -13.57 -36.23 5.24
C ALA A 209 -14.41 -36.03 3.97
N VAL A 210 -13.77 -35.98 2.81
CA VAL A 210 -14.43 -36.05 1.51
C VAL A 210 -15.03 -37.45 1.40
N SER A 211 -16.35 -37.58 1.52
CA SER A 211 -17.07 -38.84 1.28
C SER A 211 -18.20 -38.57 0.30
N ARG A 212 -18.46 -39.51 -0.60
CA ARG A 212 -19.58 -39.41 -1.55
C ARG A 212 -20.92 -39.19 -0.85
N ASP A 213 -21.06 -39.71 0.37
CA ASP A 213 -22.28 -39.63 1.17
C ASP A 213 -22.44 -38.30 1.91
N ASN A 214 -21.47 -37.38 1.79
CA ASN A 214 -21.57 -36.05 2.35
C ASN A 214 -21.46 -34.94 1.29
N GLU A 215 -22.01 -33.79 1.65
CA GLU A 215 -22.10 -32.61 0.78
C GLU A 215 -20.72 -32.12 0.31
N GLN A 216 -19.67 -32.32 1.11
CA GLN A 216 -18.31 -31.93 0.74
C GLN A 216 -17.72 -32.84 -0.35
N GLY A 217 -17.92 -34.16 -0.28
CA GLY A 217 -17.46 -35.08 -1.32
C GLY A 217 -18.20 -34.90 -2.63
N ALA A 218 -19.53 -34.73 -2.56
CA ALA A 218 -20.35 -34.42 -3.73
C ALA A 218 -19.87 -33.14 -4.45
N PHE A 219 -19.54 -32.09 -3.68
CA PHE A 219 -18.99 -30.85 -4.22
C PHE A 219 -17.66 -31.05 -4.96
N TYR A 220 -16.66 -31.71 -4.34
CA TYR A 220 -15.36 -31.88 -4.99
C TYR A 220 -15.44 -32.78 -6.22
N LEU A 221 -16.31 -33.80 -6.19
CA LEU A 221 -16.56 -34.64 -7.36
C LEU A 221 -17.14 -33.82 -8.52
N ASP A 222 -18.14 -32.98 -8.26
CA ASP A 222 -18.74 -32.13 -9.28
C ASP A 222 -17.74 -31.12 -9.85
N VAL A 223 -16.95 -30.45 -8.99
CA VAL A 223 -15.87 -29.56 -9.44
C VAL A 223 -14.89 -30.30 -10.36
N LEU A 224 -14.39 -31.47 -9.94
CA LEU A 224 -13.41 -32.22 -10.73
C LEU A 224 -14.00 -32.70 -12.06
N ARG A 225 -15.25 -33.17 -12.09
CA ARG A 225 -15.94 -33.53 -13.34
C ARG A 225 -16.04 -32.34 -14.29
N ARG A 226 -16.49 -31.18 -13.80
CA ARG A 226 -16.66 -29.96 -14.63
C ARG A 226 -15.33 -29.48 -15.22
N PHE A 227 -14.24 -29.54 -14.45
CA PHE A 227 -12.92 -29.12 -14.91
C PHE A 227 -12.20 -30.18 -15.77
N ALA A 228 -12.47 -31.46 -15.56
CA ALA A 228 -11.91 -32.55 -16.36
C ALA A 228 -12.38 -32.51 -17.82
N LEU A 229 -13.60 -32.02 -18.08
CA LEU A 229 -14.11 -31.81 -19.44
C LEU A 229 -13.23 -30.91 -20.32
N THR A 230 -12.35 -30.10 -19.71
CA THR A 230 -11.39 -29.24 -20.42
C THR A 230 -9.94 -29.55 -20.02
N ASN A 231 -9.66 -30.76 -19.52
CA ASN A 231 -8.33 -31.19 -19.05
C ASN A 231 -7.70 -30.28 -17.97
N GLN A 232 -8.54 -29.64 -17.15
CA GLN A 232 -8.16 -28.67 -16.14
C GLN A 232 -8.39 -29.17 -14.71
N ALA A 233 -8.60 -30.48 -14.53
CA ALA A 233 -8.61 -31.17 -13.25
C ALA A 233 -7.69 -32.39 -13.30
N ALA A 234 -7.12 -32.74 -12.15
CA ALA A 234 -6.44 -34.01 -12.00
C ALA A 234 -6.57 -34.59 -10.59
N VAL A 235 -6.51 -35.91 -10.51
CA VAL A 235 -6.27 -36.65 -9.26
C VAL A 235 -4.88 -37.26 -9.36
N TYR A 236 -3.98 -36.79 -8.51
CA TYR A 236 -2.61 -37.29 -8.41
C TYR A 236 -2.53 -38.36 -7.34
N GLU A 237 -1.98 -39.51 -7.69
CA GLU A 237 -1.92 -40.69 -6.82
C GLU A 237 -0.50 -41.26 -6.77
N LEU A 238 0.09 -41.29 -5.59
CA LEU A 238 1.37 -41.95 -5.33
C LEU A 238 1.12 -43.37 -4.88
N HIS A 239 1.68 -44.34 -5.60
CA HIS A 239 1.69 -45.75 -5.21
C HIS A 239 3.09 -46.15 -4.73
N ILE A 240 3.13 -46.85 -3.59
CA ILE A 240 4.35 -47.44 -3.01
C ILE A 240 4.11 -48.94 -2.91
N GLY A 241 4.83 -49.73 -3.71
CA GLY A 241 4.44 -51.11 -4.00
C GLY A 241 3.03 -51.17 -4.60
N ASP A 242 2.19 -52.07 -4.10
CA ASP A 242 0.80 -52.23 -4.55
C ASP A 242 -0.20 -51.32 -3.81
N ARG A 243 0.27 -50.43 -2.94
CA ARG A 243 -0.57 -49.61 -2.07
C ARG A 243 -0.64 -48.17 -2.56
N LEU A 244 -1.86 -47.61 -2.62
CA LEU A 244 -2.06 -46.17 -2.76
C LEU A 244 -1.60 -45.48 -1.47
N ALA A 245 -0.52 -44.72 -1.55
CA ALA A 245 0.16 -44.12 -0.41
C ALA A 245 -0.22 -42.65 -0.17
N SER A 246 -0.51 -41.90 -1.23
CA SER A 246 -1.01 -40.51 -1.13
C SER A 246 -1.87 -40.14 -2.32
N SER A 247 -2.87 -39.28 -2.08
CA SER A 247 -3.71 -38.72 -3.12
C SER A 247 -3.89 -37.21 -2.97
N ARG A 248 -4.01 -36.51 -4.10
CA ARG A 248 -4.21 -35.06 -4.16
C ARG A 248 -5.16 -34.66 -5.28
N LEU A 249 -6.15 -33.85 -4.92
CA LEU A 249 -7.12 -33.27 -5.85
C LEU A 249 -6.66 -31.88 -6.27
N VAL A 250 -6.67 -31.62 -7.58
CA VAL A 250 -6.24 -30.32 -8.14
C VAL A 250 -7.20 -29.82 -9.21
N ILE A 251 -7.26 -28.50 -9.35
CA ILE A 251 -7.82 -27.82 -10.52
C ILE A 251 -6.81 -26.81 -11.06
N ALA A 252 -6.90 -26.48 -12.33
CA ALA A 252 -5.95 -25.59 -12.99
C ALA A 252 -6.64 -24.72 -14.05
N ASN A 253 -5.95 -23.69 -14.52
CA ASN A 253 -6.19 -23.09 -15.83
C ASN A 253 -4.94 -23.32 -16.70
N ASP A 254 -4.58 -22.43 -17.63
CA ASP A 254 -3.36 -22.57 -18.43
C ASP A 254 -2.10 -22.07 -17.69
N HIS A 255 -2.26 -21.19 -16.71
CA HIS A 255 -1.20 -20.45 -16.04
C HIS A 255 -0.98 -20.85 -14.58
N MET A 256 -1.98 -21.41 -13.89
CA MET A 256 -1.90 -21.73 -12.48
C MET A 256 -2.57 -23.07 -12.14
N LEU A 257 -2.01 -23.75 -11.15
CA LEU A 257 -2.59 -24.95 -10.54
C LEU A 257 -2.93 -24.67 -9.09
N ILE A 258 -4.10 -25.10 -8.63
CA ILE A 258 -4.57 -24.97 -7.26
C ILE A 258 -4.69 -26.35 -6.62
N PHE A 259 -4.05 -26.52 -5.46
CA PHE A 259 -4.26 -27.68 -4.62
C PHE A 259 -5.57 -27.53 -3.81
N LEU A 260 -6.50 -28.46 -3.99
CA LEU A 260 -7.78 -28.43 -3.28
C LEU A 260 -7.72 -29.22 -1.97
N LYS A 261 -7.33 -30.49 -2.08
CA LYS A 261 -7.35 -31.46 -0.97
C LYS A 261 -6.20 -32.43 -1.13
N THR A 262 -5.63 -32.85 0.01
CA THR A 262 -4.53 -33.82 0.05
C THR A 262 -4.74 -34.77 1.22
N THR A 263 -4.42 -36.04 1.00
CA THR A 263 -4.49 -37.10 2.00
C THR A 263 -3.38 -38.13 1.77
N TYR A 264 -3.09 -38.94 2.78
CA TYR A 264 -2.11 -40.01 2.70
C TYR A 264 -2.44 -41.15 3.66
N ASP A 265 -1.93 -42.33 3.35
CA ASP A 265 -2.05 -43.51 4.21
C ASP A 265 -1.11 -43.39 5.41
N GLU A 266 -1.68 -43.25 6.61
CA GLU A 266 -0.92 -43.04 7.84
C GLU A 266 -0.01 -44.18 8.22
N SER A 267 -0.32 -45.41 7.83
CA SER A 267 0.56 -46.55 8.08
C SER A 267 1.89 -46.42 7.34
N LEU A 268 1.95 -45.55 6.31
CA LEU A 268 3.14 -45.20 5.56
C LEU A 268 3.73 -43.83 5.95
N ALA A 269 3.26 -43.20 7.04
CA ALA A 269 3.69 -41.85 7.45
C ALA A 269 5.23 -41.71 7.59
N ARG A 270 5.93 -42.78 8.00
CA ARG A 270 7.40 -42.81 8.11
C ARG A 270 8.16 -42.60 6.79
N LEU A 271 7.48 -42.77 5.66
CA LEU A 271 7.97 -42.52 4.31
C LEU A 271 7.62 -41.10 3.81
N ALA A 272 6.80 -40.36 4.56
CA ALA A 272 6.27 -39.05 4.19
C ALA A 272 5.66 -38.99 2.76
N PRO A 273 4.73 -39.91 2.41
CA PRO A 273 4.21 -40.05 1.05
C PRO A 273 3.58 -38.76 0.51
N GLY A 274 2.91 -37.96 1.35
CA GLY A 274 2.38 -36.65 0.94
C GLY A 274 3.44 -35.63 0.49
N ARG A 275 4.67 -35.71 1.03
CA ARG A 275 5.81 -34.87 0.63
C ARG A 275 6.45 -35.37 -0.67
N LEU A 276 6.52 -36.69 -0.85
CA LEU A 276 6.99 -37.30 -2.09
C LEU A 276 6.06 -36.96 -3.25
N LEU A 277 4.74 -37.10 -3.05
CA LEU A 277 3.76 -36.70 -4.07
C LEU A 277 3.84 -35.20 -4.36
N LEU A 278 4.02 -34.35 -3.34
CA LEU A 278 4.21 -32.91 -3.55
C LEU A 278 5.44 -32.61 -4.43
N TYR A 279 6.58 -33.25 -4.16
CA TYR A 279 7.79 -33.10 -4.96
C TYR A 279 7.51 -33.44 -6.43
N ARG A 280 6.93 -34.61 -6.69
CA ARG A 280 6.64 -35.12 -8.05
C ARG A 280 5.70 -34.19 -8.81
N VAL A 281 4.65 -33.71 -8.14
CA VAL A 281 3.70 -32.77 -8.77
C VAL A 281 4.38 -31.44 -9.10
N ILE A 282 5.22 -30.90 -8.21
CA ILE A 282 5.95 -29.65 -8.51
C ILE A 282 6.88 -29.86 -9.72
N GLU A 283 7.67 -30.93 -9.71
CA GLU A 283 8.58 -31.29 -10.80
C GLU A 283 7.84 -31.38 -12.15
N GLU A 284 6.70 -32.06 -12.19
CA GLU A 284 5.86 -32.14 -13.39
C GLU A 284 5.33 -30.77 -13.83
N GLN A 285 4.87 -29.92 -12.90
CA GLN A 285 4.33 -28.62 -13.26
C GLN A 285 5.37 -27.68 -13.87
N TYR A 286 6.65 -27.79 -13.47
CA TYR A 286 7.74 -27.07 -14.12
C TYR A 286 8.02 -27.53 -15.56
N ALA A 287 7.61 -28.74 -15.94
CA ALA A 287 7.74 -29.23 -17.31
C ALA A 287 6.68 -28.64 -18.25
N LEU A 288 5.64 -27.98 -17.72
CA LEU A 288 4.57 -27.34 -18.50
C LEU A 288 4.93 -25.88 -18.79
N SER A 289 5.19 -25.56 -20.06
CA SER A 289 5.73 -24.27 -20.50
C SER A 289 4.83 -23.06 -20.23
N THR A 290 3.52 -23.24 -20.09
CA THR A 290 2.55 -22.15 -19.84
C THR A 290 2.25 -21.93 -18.36
N ARG A 291 2.69 -22.85 -17.48
CA ARG A 291 2.39 -22.83 -16.05
C ARG A 291 3.34 -21.88 -15.32
N ASN A 292 2.78 -20.88 -14.65
CA ASN A 292 3.50 -19.83 -13.95
C ASN A 292 3.42 -19.99 -12.42
N ALA A 293 2.37 -20.60 -11.88
CA ALA A 293 2.17 -20.68 -10.44
C ALA A 293 1.49 -21.96 -9.95
N ILE A 294 1.81 -22.36 -8.72
CA ILE A 294 1.06 -23.32 -7.91
C ILE A 294 0.58 -22.63 -6.63
N GLU A 295 -0.73 -22.64 -6.38
CA GLU A 295 -1.35 -22.06 -5.19
C GLU A 295 -1.80 -23.15 -4.22
N PHE A 296 -1.58 -22.91 -2.93
CA PHE A 296 -1.98 -23.85 -1.87
C PHE A 296 -3.28 -23.45 -1.18
N TYR A 297 -3.62 -22.16 -1.19
CA TYR A 297 -4.78 -21.55 -0.52
C TYR A 297 -5.11 -22.02 0.91
N THR A 298 -4.11 -22.51 1.64
CA THR A 298 -4.25 -22.97 3.04
C THR A 298 -3.57 -22.01 4.00
N ASN A 299 -3.89 -22.10 5.29
CA ASN A 299 -3.06 -21.45 6.31
C ASN A 299 -1.74 -22.22 6.43
N ALA A 300 -0.63 -21.59 6.03
CA ALA A 300 0.63 -22.28 5.79
C ALA A 300 1.34 -22.71 7.09
N THR A 301 1.54 -24.02 7.25
CA THR A 301 2.38 -24.59 8.32
C THR A 301 3.87 -24.28 8.08
N SER A 302 4.71 -24.42 9.11
CA SER A 302 6.18 -24.25 8.96
C SER A 302 6.74 -25.11 7.83
N ASP A 303 6.30 -26.36 7.76
CA ASP A 303 6.76 -27.36 6.80
C ASP A 303 6.38 -27.01 5.37
N GLN A 304 5.20 -26.41 5.18
CA GLN A 304 4.72 -25.98 3.88
C GLN A 304 5.51 -24.76 3.36
N ARG A 305 5.92 -23.85 4.25
CA ARG A 305 6.72 -22.67 3.88
C ARG A 305 8.08 -23.03 3.30
N GLU A 306 8.66 -24.18 3.66
CA GLU A 306 9.94 -24.64 3.09
C GLU A 306 9.86 -24.81 1.56
N TRP A 307 8.67 -25.10 1.01
CA TRP A 307 8.44 -25.29 -0.42
C TRP A 307 8.10 -23.98 -1.15
N ALA A 308 7.64 -22.96 -0.43
CA ALA A 308 7.08 -21.75 -1.01
C ALA A 308 8.14 -20.83 -1.62
N THR A 309 7.89 -20.24 -2.79
CA THR A 309 8.70 -19.13 -3.31
C THR A 309 8.10 -17.78 -2.95
N PHE A 310 6.79 -17.73 -2.71
CA PHE A 310 6.11 -16.54 -2.23
C PHE A 310 5.07 -16.89 -1.17
N ALA A 311 4.64 -15.87 -0.43
CA ALA A 311 3.54 -15.96 0.51
C ALA A 311 2.63 -14.75 0.34
N CYS A 312 1.33 -14.95 0.58
CA CYS A 312 0.33 -13.91 0.49
C CYS A 312 -0.52 -13.90 1.76
N THR A 313 -0.74 -12.72 2.34
CA THR A 313 -1.67 -12.56 3.45
C THR A 313 -3.06 -12.29 2.89
N VAL A 314 -3.94 -13.27 3.02
CA VAL A 314 -5.36 -13.18 2.69
C VAL A 314 -6.06 -12.25 3.68
N GLN A 315 -6.98 -11.42 3.19
CA GLN A 315 -7.56 -10.29 3.93
C GLN A 315 -9.09 -10.39 4.06
N ASN A 316 -9.63 -9.94 5.19
CA ASN A 316 -11.04 -9.61 5.34
C ASN A 316 -11.22 -8.12 5.11
N ILE A 317 -12.09 -7.73 4.19
CA ILE A 317 -12.34 -6.34 3.83
C ILE A 317 -13.79 -6.00 4.21
N GLN A 318 -13.99 -4.93 4.96
CA GLN A 318 -15.31 -4.46 5.36
C GLN A 318 -15.47 -3.03 4.91
N ILE A 319 -16.49 -2.75 4.10
CA ILE A 319 -16.77 -1.43 3.54
C ILE A 319 -18.05 -0.90 4.19
N PHE A 320 -17.99 0.28 4.81
CA PHE A 320 -19.11 0.87 5.53
C PHE A 320 -19.71 2.07 4.79
N ARG A 321 -21.02 2.25 4.93
CA ARG A 321 -21.74 3.39 4.33
C ARG A 321 -21.34 4.74 4.93
N GLY A 322 -20.83 4.74 6.17
CA GLY A 322 -20.46 5.96 6.89
C GLY A 322 -19.48 5.67 8.03
N ALA A 323 -18.68 6.68 8.40
CA ALA A 323 -17.58 6.51 9.34
C ALA A 323 -18.05 6.19 10.77
N LEU A 324 -19.25 6.61 11.14
CA LEU A 324 -19.86 6.26 12.43
C LEU A 324 -20.25 4.77 12.49
N ASN A 325 -20.70 4.20 11.36
CA ASN A 325 -21.00 2.76 11.29
C ASN A 325 -19.72 1.93 11.44
N ALA A 326 -18.64 2.37 10.77
CA ALA A 326 -17.32 1.76 10.92
C ALA A 326 -16.84 1.83 12.38
N ALA A 327 -16.97 2.99 13.03
CA ALA A 327 -16.58 3.17 14.43
C ALA A 327 -17.39 2.29 15.40
N ALA A 328 -18.72 2.25 15.23
CA ALA A 328 -19.58 1.39 16.03
C ALA A 328 -19.21 -0.10 15.85
N PHE A 329 -18.91 -0.51 14.61
CA PHE A 329 -18.42 -1.85 14.31
C PHE A 329 -17.06 -2.14 14.98
N SER A 330 -16.08 -1.23 14.87
CA SER A 330 -14.77 -1.36 15.53
C SER A 330 -14.89 -1.47 17.05
N LEU A 331 -15.82 -0.73 17.67
CA LEU A 331 -16.10 -0.81 19.10
C LEU A 331 -16.69 -2.16 19.51
N LEU A 332 -17.72 -2.64 18.80
CA LEU A 332 -18.29 -3.99 19.01
C LEU A 332 -17.22 -5.07 18.80
N ARG A 333 -16.39 -4.86 17.77
CA ARG A 333 -15.05 -5.39 17.50
C ARG A 333 -14.24 -5.68 18.76
N ALA A 334 -13.67 -4.59 19.28
CA ALA A 334 -12.78 -4.57 20.42
C ALA A 334 -13.43 -5.19 21.67
N TRP A 335 -14.71 -4.90 21.89
CA TRP A 335 -15.45 -5.47 23.02
C TRP A 335 -15.55 -7.00 22.94
N ARG A 336 -15.88 -7.57 21.76
CA ARG A 336 -15.90 -9.03 21.55
C ARG A 336 -14.52 -9.67 21.71
N ARG A 337 -13.45 -9.00 21.25
CA ARG A 337 -12.07 -9.49 21.43
C ARG A 337 -11.69 -9.53 22.90
N ASN A 338 -12.01 -8.48 23.67
CA ASN A 338 -11.74 -8.43 25.10
C ASN A 338 -12.52 -9.50 25.88
N LEU A 339 -13.78 -9.74 25.54
CA LEU A 339 -14.58 -10.82 26.14
C LEU A 339 -14.03 -12.22 25.82
N ARG A 340 -13.55 -12.44 24.58
CA ARG A 340 -12.89 -13.71 24.20
C ARG A 340 -11.54 -13.90 24.89
N SER A 341 -10.77 -12.84 25.08
CA SER A 341 -9.51 -12.83 25.84
C SER A 341 -9.73 -13.19 27.32
N ILE A 342 -10.87 -12.82 27.91
CA ILE A 342 -11.24 -13.19 29.28
C ILE A 342 -11.65 -14.67 29.36
N ARG A 343 -12.31 -15.19 28.32
CA ARG A 343 -12.87 -16.56 28.29
C ARG A 343 -11.89 -17.63 27.83
N ASN A 344 -10.91 -17.29 26.99
CA ASN A 344 -9.84 -18.19 26.55
C ASN A 344 -8.50 -17.69 27.11
N ARG A 345 -8.20 -18.04 28.37
CA ARG A 345 -6.81 -18.14 28.85
C ARG A 345 -6.21 -19.45 28.35
N VAL A 346 -6.07 -19.58 27.05
CA VAL A 346 -5.10 -20.48 26.43
C VAL A 346 -4.19 -19.56 25.63
N PRO A 347 -2.87 -19.54 25.89
CA PRO A 347 -1.96 -18.72 25.13
C PRO A 347 -1.87 -19.31 23.72
N GLU A 348 -2.66 -18.79 22.78
CA GLU A 348 -2.27 -18.82 21.37
C GLU A 348 -1.12 -17.85 21.20
N SER A 349 0.06 -18.30 21.61
CA SER A 349 1.33 -17.76 21.13
C SER A 349 1.49 -18.25 19.69
N ASP A 350 1.16 -17.39 18.73
CA ASP A 350 1.79 -17.45 17.42
C ASP A 350 2.69 -16.20 17.30
N PRO A 351 3.96 -16.29 17.75
CA PRO A 351 4.92 -15.22 17.63
C PRO A 351 5.46 -15.21 16.20
N ALA A 352 4.63 -14.77 15.25
CA ALA A 352 5.14 -13.92 14.19
C ALA A 352 5.19 -12.50 14.73
N SER A 353 5.94 -12.30 15.83
CA SER A 353 6.39 -10.97 16.21
C SER A 353 7.24 -10.49 15.06
N SER A 354 6.67 -9.62 14.22
CA SER A 354 7.48 -8.69 13.44
C SER A 354 8.51 -8.11 14.41
N ASN A 355 9.80 -8.30 14.12
CA ASN A 355 10.91 -7.71 14.86
C ASN A 355 10.87 -6.18 14.69
N VAL A 356 9.88 -5.54 15.31
CA VAL A 356 9.78 -4.08 15.35
C VAL A 356 10.76 -3.61 16.39
N SER A 357 11.79 -2.93 15.93
CA SER A 357 12.72 -2.21 16.77
C SER A 357 12.31 -0.74 16.84
N GLN A 358 12.77 -0.07 17.90
CA GLN A 358 12.53 1.34 18.09
C GLN A 358 13.78 2.06 18.60
N CYS A 359 13.95 3.30 18.16
CA CYS A 359 14.96 4.23 18.67
C CYS A 359 14.32 5.57 19.00
N LYS A 360 14.88 6.28 19.98
CA LYS A 360 14.41 7.62 20.41
C LYS A 360 15.13 8.78 19.73
N SER A 361 16.16 8.47 18.94
CA SER A 361 16.95 9.40 18.16
C SER A 361 17.44 8.73 16.88
N ILE A 362 17.79 9.53 15.88
CA ILE A 362 18.38 9.06 14.63
C ILE A 362 19.73 8.35 14.88
N GLU A 363 20.48 8.76 15.90
CA GLU A 363 21.75 8.16 16.30
C GLU A 363 21.60 6.66 16.63
N GLY A 364 20.46 6.27 17.20
CA GLY A 364 20.16 4.86 17.48
C GLY A 364 20.08 3.98 16.22
N LEU A 365 19.85 4.58 15.05
CA LEU A 365 19.84 3.87 13.76
C LEU A 365 21.25 3.69 13.18
N GLN A 366 22.27 4.43 13.65
CA GLN A 366 23.64 4.33 13.13
C GLN A 366 24.30 2.96 13.41
N ALA A 367 23.73 2.17 14.33
CA ALA A 367 24.13 0.78 14.55
C ALA A 367 23.74 -0.18 13.40
N TYR A 368 22.95 0.31 12.45
CA TYR A 368 22.41 -0.43 11.31
C TYR A 368 22.99 0.08 9.99
N ASP A 369 22.92 -0.75 8.95
CA ASP A 369 23.29 -0.36 7.59
C ASP A 369 22.16 0.49 6.97
N LEU A 370 22.42 1.79 6.85
CA LEU A 370 21.47 2.78 6.34
C LEU A 370 21.68 3.12 4.86
N GLY A 371 22.48 2.34 4.12
CA GLY A 371 22.87 2.64 2.74
C GLY A 371 21.70 2.95 1.80
N ASP A 372 20.61 2.18 1.90
CA ASP A 372 19.39 2.34 1.11
C ASP A 372 18.54 3.56 1.51
N PHE A 373 18.80 4.15 2.67
CA PHE A 373 18.05 5.28 3.21
C PHE A 373 18.83 6.60 3.14
N THR A 374 19.97 6.58 2.46
CA THR A 374 20.73 7.78 2.12
C THR A 374 20.02 8.61 1.06
N ALA A 375 20.38 9.88 0.92
CA ALA A 375 19.71 10.86 0.05
C ALA A 375 19.93 10.65 -1.45
N LYS A 376 19.70 9.43 -1.96
CA LYS A 376 19.87 9.10 -3.38
C LYS A 376 18.68 9.60 -4.20
N ASP A 377 17.47 9.16 -3.91
CA ASP A 377 16.30 9.44 -4.78
C ASP A 377 15.48 10.66 -4.32
N ASN A 378 15.47 10.95 -3.02
CA ASN A 378 14.71 12.05 -2.43
C ASN A 378 15.36 12.48 -1.12
N PHE A 379 15.99 13.65 -1.11
CA PHE A 379 16.66 14.16 0.07
C PHE A 379 15.73 14.25 1.29
N GLN A 380 14.48 14.69 1.11
CA GLN A 380 13.51 14.85 2.21
C GLN A 380 12.91 13.53 2.72
N ALA A 381 13.17 12.42 2.02
CA ALA A 381 12.88 11.08 2.47
C ALA A 381 14.19 10.30 2.68
N SER A 382 15.11 10.88 3.47
CA SER A 382 16.38 10.26 3.83
C SER A 382 16.68 10.39 5.32
N THR A 383 17.57 9.55 5.83
CA THR A 383 18.05 9.64 7.22
C THR A 383 18.71 10.98 7.52
N GLY A 384 19.46 11.54 6.56
CA GLY A 384 20.11 12.85 6.70
C GLY A 384 19.12 14.01 6.87
N TRP A 385 17.95 13.95 6.25
CA TRP A 385 16.90 14.95 6.46
C TRP A 385 16.28 14.86 7.86
N PHE A 386 16.01 13.65 8.34
CA PHE A 386 15.45 13.47 9.68
C PHE A 386 16.46 13.85 10.77
N GLU A 387 17.75 13.57 10.56
CA GLU A 387 18.82 14.07 11.43
C GLU A 387 18.85 15.60 11.50
N LEU A 388 18.71 16.28 10.35
CA LEU A 388 18.66 17.73 10.29
C LEU A 388 17.46 18.30 11.07
N LEU A 389 16.28 17.69 10.92
CA LEU A 389 15.07 18.08 11.66
C LEU A 389 15.23 17.83 13.16
N GLU A 390 15.70 16.65 13.56
CA GLU A 390 15.88 16.30 14.96
C GLU A 390 16.84 17.28 15.65
N LYS A 391 17.99 17.54 15.03
CA LYS A 391 19.02 18.42 15.60
C LYS A 391 18.61 19.88 15.69
N ASN A 392 17.94 20.41 14.66
CA ASN A 392 17.73 21.87 14.54
C ASN A 392 16.29 22.33 14.79
N VAL A 393 15.31 21.42 14.75
CA VAL A 393 13.87 21.74 14.91
C VAL A 393 13.30 21.10 16.17
N TYR A 394 13.72 19.87 16.48
CA TYR A 394 13.23 19.09 17.62
C TYR A 394 14.34 18.71 18.63
N PRO A 395 15.28 19.63 18.97
CA PRO A 395 16.35 19.27 19.88
C PRO A 395 15.78 18.85 21.24
N ALA A 396 16.21 17.68 21.72
CA ALA A 396 15.76 17.08 22.98
C ALA A 396 14.23 16.86 23.10
N ASP A 397 13.50 16.80 21.98
CA ASP A 397 12.08 16.48 22.01
C ASP A 397 11.88 15.00 22.35
N ALA A 398 11.46 14.73 23.58
CA ALA A 398 11.22 13.38 24.09
C ALA A 398 10.15 12.59 23.32
N GLY A 399 9.38 13.26 22.44
CA GLY A 399 8.40 12.67 21.56
C GLY A 399 8.98 12.09 20.26
N VAL A 400 10.22 12.40 19.87
CA VAL A 400 10.81 11.88 18.62
C VAL A 400 11.02 10.36 18.72
N ARG A 401 10.56 9.62 17.71
CA ARG A 401 10.74 8.16 17.62
C ARG A 401 10.95 7.71 16.19
N TYR A 402 11.72 6.63 16.06
CA TYR A 402 11.90 5.88 14.83
C TYR A 402 11.54 4.43 15.10
N TYR A 403 10.47 3.95 14.48
CA TYR A 403 10.08 2.54 14.52
C TYR A 403 10.51 1.88 13.22
N PHE A 404 11.07 0.68 13.26
CA PHE A 404 11.56 0.04 12.05
C PHE A 404 11.53 -1.48 12.14
N THR A 405 11.43 -2.11 10.97
CA THR A 405 11.72 -3.54 10.80
C THR A 405 13.15 -3.70 10.31
N ALA A 406 13.85 -4.71 10.81
CA ALA A 406 15.21 -5.02 10.36
C ALA A 406 15.37 -6.53 10.16
N GLU A 407 16.05 -6.89 9.07
CA GLU A 407 16.56 -8.23 8.86
C GLU A 407 18.07 -8.19 9.09
N LYS A 408 18.54 -8.89 10.14
CA LYS A 408 19.91 -8.75 10.65
C LYS A 408 20.22 -7.28 11.01
N LYS A 409 21.19 -6.65 10.34
CA LYS A 409 21.59 -5.25 10.55
C LYS A 409 21.08 -4.30 9.45
N THR A 410 20.20 -4.76 8.57
CA THR A 410 19.69 -3.95 7.46
C THR A 410 18.21 -3.64 7.69
N PRO A 411 17.84 -2.38 7.97
CA PRO A 411 16.44 -1.99 8.11
C PRO A 411 15.71 -2.14 6.77
N ARG A 412 14.43 -2.50 6.82
CA ARG A 412 13.56 -2.67 5.64
C ARG A 412 12.60 -1.49 5.50
N VAL A 413 11.98 -1.11 6.61
CA VAL A 413 11.09 0.04 6.69
C VAL A 413 11.41 0.85 7.94
N ILE A 414 11.52 2.16 7.83
CA ILE A 414 11.68 3.08 8.97
C ILE A 414 10.51 4.07 8.94
N LEU A 415 9.85 4.23 10.09
CA LEU A 415 8.72 5.12 10.31
C LEU A 415 9.11 6.22 11.32
N PRO A 416 9.54 7.40 10.84
CA PRO A 416 9.87 8.56 11.69
C PRO A 416 8.61 9.26 12.18
N LEU A 417 8.44 9.36 13.50
CA LEU A 417 7.25 9.90 14.16
C LEU A 417 7.61 10.86 15.29
N ARG A 418 6.62 11.66 15.68
CA ARG A 418 6.66 12.49 16.88
C ARG A 418 5.40 12.26 17.72
N LEU A 419 5.59 11.76 18.93
CA LEU A 419 4.52 11.52 19.89
C LEU A 419 4.31 12.76 20.74
N THR A 420 3.09 13.27 20.76
CA THR A 420 2.76 14.48 21.53
C THR A 420 1.53 14.28 22.40
N THR A 421 1.50 14.95 23.55
CA THR A 421 0.33 15.01 24.43
C THR A 421 -0.01 16.47 24.65
N ARG A 422 -1.20 16.91 24.23
CA ARG A 422 -1.70 18.28 24.42
C ARG A 422 -2.98 18.24 25.23
N GLY A 423 -2.92 18.65 26.49
CA GLY A 423 -4.01 18.44 27.44
C GLY A 423 -4.34 16.95 27.53
N ALA A 424 -5.62 16.59 27.39
CA ALA A 424 -6.06 15.19 27.38
C ALA A 424 -5.78 14.45 26.05
N VAL A 425 -5.33 15.14 24.99
CA VAL A 425 -5.20 14.54 23.65
C VAL A 425 -3.78 14.02 23.41
N LYS A 426 -3.62 12.70 23.38
CA LYS A 426 -2.45 12.00 22.82
C LYS A 426 -2.52 11.89 21.29
N SER A 427 -1.50 12.42 20.61
CA SER A 427 -1.33 12.45 19.16
C SER A 427 -0.03 11.76 18.74
N ILE A 428 -0.06 11.12 17.57
CA ILE A 428 1.13 10.61 16.87
C ILE A 428 1.20 11.31 15.52
N ASP A 429 2.21 12.14 15.31
CA ASP A 429 2.34 12.98 14.13
C ASP A 429 3.57 12.57 13.30
N SER A 430 3.54 12.77 11.97
CA SER A 430 4.72 12.64 11.12
C SER A 430 5.84 13.55 11.64
N LEU A 431 7.08 13.04 11.69
CA LEU A 431 8.25 13.84 12.06
C LEU A 431 8.55 14.86 10.94
N SER A 432 7.87 16.00 11.00
CA SER A 432 7.79 16.98 9.91
C SER A 432 7.27 18.32 10.40
N ASN A 433 7.61 19.40 9.70
CA ASN A 433 7.03 20.73 9.91
C ASN A 433 6.89 21.47 8.57
N TYR A 434 6.79 22.80 8.61
CA TYR A 434 6.67 23.63 7.41
C TYR A 434 7.93 23.68 6.53
N TYR A 435 9.07 23.14 6.97
CA TYR A 435 10.25 22.90 6.13
C TYR A 435 10.10 21.63 5.28
N THR A 436 9.25 20.70 5.70
CA THR A 436 9.03 19.43 5.00
C THR A 436 8.00 19.61 3.89
N ALA A 437 8.47 19.64 2.64
CA ALA A 437 7.60 19.67 1.45
C ALA A 437 7.01 18.29 1.12
N LEU A 438 7.70 17.23 1.53
CA LEU A 438 7.25 15.86 1.33
C LEU A 438 7.74 14.96 2.46
N TYR A 439 6.80 14.46 3.27
CA TYR A 439 7.02 13.41 4.26
C TYR A 439 6.73 12.05 3.64
N ALA A 440 7.60 11.09 3.92
CA ALA A 440 7.38 9.68 3.64
C ALA A 440 8.07 8.81 4.70
N PRO A 441 7.46 7.69 5.11
CA PRO A 441 8.21 6.57 5.67
C PRO A 441 9.36 6.17 4.73
N LEU A 442 10.47 5.74 5.30
CA LEU A 442 11.63 5.29 4.52
C LEU A 442 11.46 3.81 4.18
N LEU A 443 11.60 3.46 2.91
CA LEU A 443 11.38 2.11 2.38
C LEU A 443 12.63 1.70 1.58
N SER A 444 13.22 0.55 1.91
CA SER A 444 14.32 0.00 1.10
C SER A 444 13.78 -0.73 -0.13
N HIS A 445 14.66 -1.10 -1.06
CA HIS A 445 14.26 -1.80 -2.30
C HIS A 445 13.56 -3.15 -2.05
N GLU A 446 13.83 -3.80 -0.91
CA GLU A 446 13.20 -5.06 -0.50
C GLU A 446 12.16 -4.86 0.62
N GLY A 447 11.84 -3.62 0.98
CA GLY A 447 10.87 -3.30 2.04
C GLY A 447 9.43 -3.46 1.58
N ASP A 448 8.56 -3.97 2.47
CA ASP A 448 7.12 -4.10 2.23
C ASP A 448 6.35 -2.99 2.98
N PRO A 449 5.57 -2.12 2.30
CA PRO A 449 4.71 -1.14 2.95
C PRO A 449 3.72 -1.73 3.98
N LEU A 450 3.41 -3.03 3.92
CA LEU A 450 2.59 -3.71 4.93
C LEU A 450 3.22 -3.72 6.33
N ASP A 451 4.55 -3.64 6.43
CA ASP A 451 5.25 -3.54 7.73
C ASP A 451 4.80 -2.31 8.54
N LEU A 452 4.34 -1.25 7.86
CA LEU A 452 3.82 -0.04 8.51
C LEU A 452 2.67 -0.34 9.48
N GLN A 453 1.89 -1.41 9.25
CA GLN A 453 0.85 -1.83 10.19
C GLN A 453 1.44 -2.09 11.59
N ASN A 454 2.51 -2.89 11.67
CA ASN A 454 3.12 -3.27 12.93
C ASN A 454 3.87 -2.10 13.58
N LEU A 455 4.50 -1.25 12.75
CA LEU A 455 5.17 -0.03 13.24
C LEU A 455 4.18 0.96 13.86
N LEU A 456 3.00 1.15 13.25
CA LEU A 456 1.94 1.99 13.81
C LEU A 456 1.40 1.43 15.14
N ALA A 457 1.22 0.11 15.23
CA ALA A 457 0.78 -0.54 16.47
C ALA A 457 1.81 -0.37 17.60
N ALA A 458 3.10 -0.53 17.28
CA ALA A 458 4.19 -0.29 18.23
C ALA A 458 4.21 1.17 18.72
N ALA A 459 3.99 2.13 17.83
CA ALA A 459 3.92 3.55 18.20
C ALA A 459 2.75 3.85 19.16
N VAL A 460 1.58 3.25 18.96
CA VAL A 460 0.44 3.38 19.88
C VAL A 460 0.76 2.78 21.24
N HIS A 461 1.43 1.62 21.26
CA HIS A 461 1.83 0.96 22.50
C HIS A 461 2.85 1.81 23.29
N ASP A 462 3.90 2.30 22.63
CA ASP A 462 4.95 3.14 23.24
C ASP A 462 4.38 4.45 23.81
N HIS A 463 3.34 5.04 23.19
CA HIS A 463 2.66 6.24 23.74
C HIS A 463 1.75 5.97 24.96
N GLY A 464 1.51 4.69 25.28
CA GLY A 464 0.45 4.29 26.20
C GLY A 464 -0.95 4.66 25.66
N GLY A 465 -1.17 4.41 24.37
CA GLY A 465 -2.40 4.74 23.64
C GLY A 465 -2.33 6.08 22.89
N ALA A 466 -3.17 6.23 21.87
CA ALA A 466 -3.30 7.48 21.11
C ALA A 466 -4.74 7.66 20.62
N HIS A 467 -5.15 8.91 20.39
CA HIS A 467 -6.51 9.24 19.94
C HIS A 467 -6.56 9.69 18.48
N VAL A 468 -5.48 10.30 18.00
CA VAL A 468 -5.38 10.85 16.65
C VAL A 468 -3.98 10.61 16.10
N MET A 469 -3.89 10.31 14.80
CA MET A 469 -2.63 10.33 14.06
C MET A 469 -2.70 11.29 12.88
N ARG A 470 -1.58 11.94 12.53
CA ARG A 470 -1.49 12.86 11.40
C ARG A 470 -0.21 12.64 10.60
N PHE A 471 -0.35 12.52 9.28
CA PHE A 471 0.77 12.36 8.36
C PHE A 471 0.62 13.36 7.23
N SER A 472 1.58 14.26 7.05
CA SER A 472 1.52 15.28 6.00
C SER A 472 2.84 16.05 5.86
N PRO A 473 3.08 16.68 4.70
CA PRO A 473 2.40 16.47 3.41
C PRO A 473 2.98 15.25 2.68
N MET A 474 2.17 14.46 1.98
CA MET A 474 2.58 13.20 1.34
C MET A 474 2.22 13.15 -0.14
N ASP A 475 2.88 12.25 -0.88
CA ASP A 475 2.53 11.92 -2.26
C ASP A 475 1.42 10.85 -2.28
N PRO A 476 0.20 11.16 -2.74
CA PRO A 476 -0.90 10.19 -2.75
C PRO A 476 -0.64 8.97 -3.63
N ASP A 477 0.27 9.09 -4.61
CA ASP A 477 0.60 8.00 -5.53
C ASP A 477 1.69 7.06 -4.97
N SER A 478 2.32 7.42 -3.85
CA SER A 478 3.40 6.61 -3.25
C SER A 478 2.92 5.34 -2.55
N ALA A 479 3.75 4.29 -2.61
CA ALA A 479 3.48 3.02 -1.93
C ALA A 479 3.35 3.20 -0.40
N THR A 480 4.12 4.10 0.20
CA THR A 480 4.08 4.36 1.65
C THR A 480 2.84 5.14 2.08
N TYR A 481 2.28 6.02 1.23
CA TYR A 481 0.98 6.64 1.48
C TYR A 481 -0.15 5.60 1.52
N LYS A 482 -0.19 4.73 0.51
CA LYS A 482 -1.15 3.61 0.45
C LYS A 482 -0.94 2.64 1.63
N GLY A 483 0.32 2.33 1.95
CA GLY A 483 0.71 1.49 3.10
C GLY A 483 0.26 2.04 4.45
N LEU A 484 0.40 3.35 4.70
CA LEU A 484 -0.11 3.98 5.92
C LEU A 484 -1.64 3.90 6.02
N LEU A 485 -2.38 4.16 4.92
CA LEU A 485 -3.84 4.01 4.92
C LEU A 485 -4.26 2.58 5.27
N SER A 486 -3.62 1.59 4.63
CA SER A 486 -3.88 0.17 4.90
C SER A 486 -3.53 -0.22 6.32
N GLY A 487 -2.35 0.19 6.82
CA GLY A 487 -1.88 -0.11 8.18
C GLY A 487 -2.73 0.55 9.26
N LEU A 488 -3.22 1.77 9.05
CA LEU A 488 -4.15 2.43 9.97
C LEU A 488 -5.48 1.65 10.04
N ARG A 489 -6.05 1.30 8.89
CA ARG A 489 -7.31 0.52 8.81
C ARG A 489 -7.15 -0.85 9.47
N ALA A 490 -6.01 -1.50 9.27
CA ALA A 490 -5.72 -2.80 9.87
C ALA A 490 -5.52 -2.77 11.39
N ASN A 491 -5.21 -1.59 11.94
CA ASN A 491 -5.17 -1.34 13.38
C ASN A 491 -6.51 -0.80 13.92
N ASP A 492 -7.62 -0.97 13.20
CA ASP A 492 -8.96 -0.50 13.57
C ASP A 492 -9.07 1.04 13.72
N TRP A 493 -8.15 1.82 13.13
CA TRP A 493 -8.27 3.28 13.05
C TRP A 493 -9.12 3.72 11.85
N ILE A 494 -9.77 4.88 11.96
CA ILE A 494 -10.56 5.47 10.87
C ILE A 494 -9.79 6.63 10.21
N PRO A 495 -9.08 6.41 9.09
CA PRO A 495 -8.35 7.45 8.38
C PRO A 495 -9.23 8.28 7.45
N PHE A 496 -8.89 9.55 7.31
CA PHE A 496 -9.41 10.47 6.32
C PHE A 496 -8.26 11.13 5.58
N GLN A 497 -8.43 11.28 4.27
CA GLN A 497 -7.52 12.01 3.41
C GLN A 497 -7.93 13.50 3.38
N TYR A 498 -6.96 14.40 3.25
CA TYR A 498 -7.20 15.82 3.06
C TYR A 498 -6.15 16.48 2.17
N PHE A 499 -6.58 17.40 1.33
CA PHE A 499 -5.68 18.18 0.46
C PHE A 499 -4.81 19.12 1.29
N CYS A 500 -3.50 19.12 1.04
CA CYS A 500 -2.56 20.07 1.64
C CYS A 500 -2.34 21.27 0.71
N PHE A 501 -1.80 21.03 -0.49
CA PHE A 501 -1.50 22.06 -1.49
C PHE A 501 -1.26 21.46 -2.88
N GLY A 502 -1.36 22.30 -3.91
CA GLY A 502 -0.85 22.02 -5.24
C GLY A 502 0.65 22.31 -5.31
N ASN A 503 1.38 21.49 -6.06
CA ASN A 503 2.80 21.64 -6.31
C ASN A 503 3.06 21.74 -7.82
N TRP A 504 3.80 22.77 -8.25
CA TRP A 504 4.16 23.02 -9.64
C TRP A 504 5.56 22.51 -9.95
N PHE A 505 5.71 21.80 -11.05
CA PHE A 505 6.99 21.26 -11.49
C PHE A 505 7.15 21.31 -13.01
N LEU A 506 8.38 21.24 -13.47
CA LEU A 506 8.77 21.23 -14.87
C LEU A 506 9.42 19.90 -15.19
N ARG A 507 8.89 19.20 -16.20
CA ARG A 507 9.62 18.16 -16.90
C ARG A 507 10.57 18.81 -17.90
N VAL A 508 11.86 18.56 -17.76
CA VAL A 508 12.89 19.15 -18.60
C VAL A 508 13.06 18.31 -19.85
N GLU A 509 12.92 18.97 -21.01
CA GLU A 509 13.08 18.36 -22.33
C GLU A 509 14.01 19.25 -23.16
N GLY A 510 15.23 18.78 -23.41
CA GLY A 510 16.24 19.51 -24.17
C GLY A 510 16.95 20.58 -23.34
N SER A 511 17.46 21.59 -24.03
CA SER A 511 18.29 22.66 -23.45
C SER A 511 17.47 23.78 -22.78
N TRP A 512 18.14 24.68 -22.07
CA TRP A 512 17.56 25.94 -21.59
C TRP A 512 16.90 26.74 -22.71
N GLU A 513 17.50 26.77 -23.92
CA GLU A 513 16.93 27.47 -25.06
C GLU A 513 15.61 26.85 -25.51
N ASP A 514 15.52 25.52 -25.53
CA ASP A 514 14.30 24.79 -25.87
C ASP A 514 13.20 25.03 -24.83
N TYR A 515 13.55 24.98 -23.55
CA TYR A 515 12.66 25.35 -22.45
C TYR A 515 12.13 26.76 -22.62
N LEU A 516 13.03 27.74 -22.83
CA LEU A 516 12.67 29.15 -22.90
C LEU A 516 11.79 29.43 -24.11
N ARG A 517 12.02 28.78 -25.26
CA ARG A 517 11.20 28.88 -26.48
C ARG A 517 9.74 28.46 -26.24
N LYS A 518 9.52 27.47 -25.37
CA LYS A 518 8.18 27.02 -24.94
C LYS A 518 7.50 27.98 -23.95
N ARG A 519 8.18 29.02 -23.46
CA ARG A 519 7.61 30.02 -22.54
C ARG A 519 6.97 31.20 -23.27
N SER A 520 6.07 31.91 -22.58
CA SER A 520 5.36 33.06 -23.14
C SER A 520 6.33 34.16 -23.63
N ALA A 521 5.96 34.84 -24.72
CA ALA A 521 6.74 35.96 -25.26
C ALA A 521 6.97 37.06 -24.20
N ASN A 522 5.98 37.29 -23.33
CA ASN A 522 6.09 38.25 -22.23
C ASN A 522 7.16 37.84 -21.22
N LEU A 523 7.22 36.57 -20.80
CA LEU A 523 8.25 36.11 -19.87
C LEU A 523 9.64 36.23 -20.50
N ARG A 524 9.81 35.77 -21.74
CA ARG A 524 11.08 35.86 -22.47
C ARG A 524 11.60 37.29 -22.58
N SER A 525 10.75 38.22 -23.04
CA SER A 525 11.11 39.62 -23.19
C SER A 525 11.40 40.30 -21.85
N ALA A 526 10.61 40.00 -20.82
CA ALA A 526 10.82 40.54 -19.47
C ALA A 526 12.15 40.08 -18.89
N LEU A 527 12.51 38.79 -19.04
CA LEU A 527 13.79 38.25 -18.59
C LEU A 527 14.96 38.91 -19.30
N LYS A 528 14.95 38.96 -20.64
CA LYS A 528 16.02 39.60 -21.43
C LYS A 528 16.25 41.05 -21.01
N ARG A 529 15.16 41.82 -20.85
CA ARG A 529 15.23 43.22 -20.41
C ARG A 529 15.79 43.36 -19.00
N ARG A 530 15.29 42.57 -18.04
CA ARG A 530 15.69 42.64 -16.63
C ARG A 530 17.14 42.21 -16.42
N CYS A 531 17.59 41.13 -17.07
CA CYS A 531 18.98 40.70 -17.02
C CYS A 531 19.92 41.78 -17.57
N LYS A 532 19.57 42.41 -18.72
CA LYS A 532 20.35 43.51 -19.28
C LYS A 532 20.42 44.72 -18.35
N GLN A 533 19.29 45.11 -17.77
CA GLN A 533 19.22 46.23 -16.81
C GLN A 533 20.05 45.96 -15.56
N PHE A 534 19.97 44.75 -15.01
CA PHE A 534 20.71 44.35 -13.82
C PHE A 534 22.22 44.35 -14.07
N ALA A 535 22.67 43.75 -15.19
CA ALA A 535 24.08 43.75 -15.58
C ALA A 535 24.61 45.17 -15.80
N ALA A 536 23.86 46.02 -16.51
CA ALA A 536 24.24 47.42 -16.76
C ALA A 536 24.37 48.26 -15.47
N ALA A 537 23.67 47.88 -14.40
CA ALA A 537 23.74 48.53 -13.10
C ALA A 537 24.89 48.02 -12.20
N GLY A 538 25.76 47.13 -12.71
CA GLY A 538 26.84 46.50 -11.95
C GLY A 538 26.41 45.23 -11.20
N GLY A 539 25.36 44.56 -11.68
CA GLY A 539 24.83 43.33 -11.10
C GLY A 539 25.61 42.09 -11.51
N THR A 540 25.93 41.22 -10.55
CA THR A 540 26.57 39.91 -10.77
C THR A 540 25.74 38.77 -10.17
N LEU A 541 25.87 37.57 -10.74
CA LEU A 541 25.20 36.36 -10.30
C LEU A 541 26.26 35.28 -10.09
N GLU A 542 26.17 34.54 -8.99
CA GLU A 542 27.04 33.43 -8.65
C GLU A 542 26.20 32.23 -8.17
N ILE A 543 26.70 31.01 -8.37
CA ILE A 543 26.09 29.78 -7.85
C ILE A 543 27.15 29.07 -7.00
N VAL A 544 26.91 29.04 -5.69
CA VAL A 544 27.75 28.31 -4.73
C VAL A 544 27.35 26.84 -4.71
N THR A 545 28.32 25.96 -4.94
CA THR A 545 28.13 24.50 -4.99
C THR A 545 29.07 23.74 -4.06
N ALA A 546 30.25 24.28 -3.77
CA ALA A 546 31.31 23.60 -3.04
C ALA A 546 31.26 23.84 -1.53
N VAL A 547 31.75 22.85 -0.77
CA VAL A 547 31.88 22.92 0.70
C VAL A 547 32.76 24.11 1.14
N GLY A 548 33.86 24.38 0.44
CA GLY A 548 34.77 25.48 0.79
C GLY A 548 34.15 26.88 0.73
N GLU A 549 33.07 27.03 -0.05
CA GLU A 549 32.38 28.31 -0.27
C GLU A 549 31.08 28.41 0.53
N SER A 550 30.65 27.34 1.22
CA SER A 550 29.32 27.28 1.84
C SER A 550 29.14 28.27 2.97
N GLU A 551 30.18 28.55 3.78
CA GLU A 551 30.08 29.52 4.88
C GLU A 551 29.88 30.96 4.38
N GLN A 552 30.59 31.34 3.31
CA GLN A 552 30.37 32.64 2.67
C GLN A 552 28.96 32.73 2.06
N GLY A 553 28.49 31.64 1.46
CA GLY A 553 27.12 31.54 0.96
C GLY A 553 26.06 31.66 2.06
N ILE A 554 26.28 31.03 3.22
CA ILE A 554 25.40 31.14 4.39
C ILE A 554 25.34 32.58 4.88
N ALA A 555 26.49 33.25 5.01
CA ALA A 555 26.54 34.65 5.43
C ALA A 555 25.77 35.56 4.45
N ALA A 556 25.94 35.36 3.14
CA ALA A 556 25.22 36.10 2.11
C ALA A 556 23.70 35.82 2.17
N PHE A 557 23.29 34.57 2.38
CA PHE A 557 21.88 34.21 2.54
C PHE A 557 21.27 34.90 3.77
N GLN A 558 21.97 34.87 4.91
CA GLN A 558 21.51 35.50 6.16
C GLN A 558 21.44 37.03 6.05
N GLU A 559 22.42 37.67 5.40
CA GLU A 559 22.41 39.12 5.12
C GLU A 559 21.11 39.51 4.39
N VAL A 560 20.80 38.82 3.30
CA VAL A 560 19.58 39.08 2.51
C VAL A 560 18.32 38.77 3.31
N TYR A 561 18.31 37.66 4.06
CA TYR A 561 17.13 37.25 4.82
C TYR A 561 16.77 38.27 5.91
N SER A 562 17.78 38.88 6.56
CA SER A 562 17.58 39.91 7.58
C SER A 562 16.97 41.21 7.03
N ALA A 563 17.21 41.50 5.74
CA ALA A 563 16.76 42.71 5.06
C ALA A 563 15.52 42.48 4.14
N SER A 564 14.90 41.31 4.25
CA SER A 564 13.77 40.87 3.45
C SER A 564 12.44 41.14 4.16
N TRP A 565 11.33 41.26 3.41
CA TRP A 565 9.95 41.34 3.93
C TRP A 565 9.51 40.12 4.78
N LYS A 566 10.35 39.09 4.87
CA LYS A 566 10.03 37.82 5.53
C LYS A 566 10.15 37.92 7.05
N LYS A 567 9.30 37.14 7.73
CA LYS A 567 9.40 36.98 9.19
C LYS A 567 10.73 36.27 9.54
N PRO A 568 11.35 36.62 10.67
CA PRO A 568 12.52 35.88 11.19
C PRO A 568 12.25 34.38 11.27
N GLU A 569 13.27 33.57 10.96
CA GLU A 569 13.19 32.13 11.11
C GLU A 569 13.02 31.75 12.59
N PRO A 570 12.07 30.88 12.93
CA PRO A 570 11.96 30.41 14.32
C PRO A 570 13.03 29.34 14.65
N TYR A 571 13.72 28.79 13.65
CA TYR A 571 14.86 27.89 13.81
C TYR A 571 16.05 28.43 12.99
N PRO A 572 16.85 29.35 13.55
CA PRO A 572 17.87 30.09 12.81
C PRO A 572 18.98 29.19 12.25
N ASP A 573 19.29 28.08 12.93
CA ASP A 573 20.38 27.17 12.54
C ASP A 573 19.98 26.11 11.52
N PHE A 574 18.68 25.95 11.23
CA PHE A 574 18.20 24.94 10.30
C PHE A 574 18.71 25.17 8.87
N VAL A 575 18.51 26.38 8.33
CA VAL A 575 18.92 26.68 6.93
C VAL A 575 20.45 26.66 6.76
N PRO A 576 21.26 27.25 7.66
CA PRO A 576 22.71 27.09 7.62
C PRO A 576 23.15 25.62 7.64
N SER A 577 22.59 24.81 8.55
CA SER A 577 22.92 23.38 8.63
C SER A 577 22.52 22.62 7.37
N LEU A 578 21.36 22.95 6.78
CA LEU A 578 20.91 22.40 5.50
C LEU A 578 21.92 22.72 4.38
N ILE A 579 22.38 23.97 4.27
CA ILE A 579 23.34 24.40 3.25
C ILE A 579 24.64 23.61 3.38
N ARG A 580 25.19 23.47 4.60
CA ARG A 580 26.41 22.68 4.85
C ARG A 580 26.24 21.23 4.44
N GLN A 581 25.13 20.61 4.82
CA GLN A 581 24.86 19.20 4.51
C GLN A 581 24.72 18.98 3.00
N LEU A 582 23.97 19.85 2.31
CA LEU A 582 23.83 19.81 0.86
C LEU A 582 25.17 20.01 0.13
N ALA A 583 26.02 20.92 0.62
CA ALA A 583 27.35 21.14 0.06
C ALA A 583 28.22 19.89 0.22
N ALA A 584 28.20 19.27 1.40
CA ALA A 584 28.97 18.05 1.70
C ALA A 584 28.56 16.87 0.81
N MET A 585 27.28 16.82 0.38
CA MET A 585 26.78 15.80 -0.54
C MET A 585 26.92 16.18 -2.02
N GLY A 586 27.46 17.37 -2.34
CA GLY A 586 27.55 17.88 -3.72
C GLY A 586 26.20 18.31 -4.34
N MET A 587 25.15 18.38 -3.52
CA MET A 587 23.77 18.64 -3.94
C MET A 587 23.41 20.13 -3.92
N LEU A 588 24.26 21.00 -3.35
CA LEU A 588 23.95 22.42 -3.16
C LEU A 588 23.96 23.20 -4.48
N ARG A 589 22.92 24.00 -4.72
CA ARG A 589 22.91 25.08 -5.71
C ARG A 589 22.41 26.35 -5.04
N LEU A 590 23.31 27.10 -4.40
CA LEU A 590 22.96 28.35 -3.72
C LEU A 590 23.27 29.53 -4.64
N GLY A 591 22.25 30.05 -5.32
CA GLY A 591 22.36 31.23 -6.14
C GLY A 591 22.45 32.50 -5.28
N ILE A 592 23.35 33.41 -5.63
CA ILE A 592 23.49 34.72 -4.99
C ILE A 592 23.53 35.81 -6.07
N ALA A 593 22.81 36.91 -5.84
CA ALA A 593 22.84 38.08 -6.70
C ALA A 593 23.43 39.27 -5.94
N ARG A 594 24.43 39.92 -6.53
CA ARG A 594 25.08 41.11 -5.98
C ARG A 594 24.87 42.31 -6.88
N LEU A 595 24.75 43.50 -6.29
CA LEU A 595 24.73 44.76 -7.01
C LEU A 595 25.81 45.67 -6.43
N ASN A 596 26.83 46.01 -7.23
CA ASN A 596 27.99 46.78 -6.78
C ASN A 596 28.63 46.18 -5.50
N GLY A 597 28.80 44.86 -5.48
CA GLY A 597 29.38 44.10 -4.36
C GLY A 597 28.41 43.72 -3.23
N ARG A 598 27.28 44.41 -3.08
CA ARG A 598 26.30 44.13 -2.02
C ARG A 598 25.38 42.97 -2.37
N THR A 599 25.13 42.05 -1.42
CA THR A 599 24.19 40.95 -1.60
C THR A 599 22.74 41.46 -1.59
N ILE A 600 22.00 41.23 -2.68
CA ILE A 600 20.60 41.71 -2.79
C ILE A 600 19.57 40.59 -2.95
N ALA A 601 19.99 39.38 -3.34
CA ALA A 601 19.11 38.20 -3.34
C ALA A 601 19.89 36.91 -3.17
N ALA A 602 19.23 35.90 -2.61
CA ALA A 602 19.75 34.56 -2.48
C ALA A 602 18.65 33.53 -2.74
N GLN A 603 19.01 32.41 -3.38
CA GLN A 603 18.13 31.28 -3.65
C GLN A 603 18.81 29.96 -3.33
N LEU A 604 18.28 29.24 -2.36
CA LEU A 604 18.72 27.90 -2.00
C LEU A 604 17.96 26.86 -2.82
N TRP A 605 18.68 26.16 -3.68
CA TRP A 605 18.21 25.01 -4.43
C TRP A 605 19.07 23.79 -4.06
N PHE A 606 18.52 22.60 -4.26
CA PHE A 606 19.31 21.38 -4.19
C PHE A 606 18.99 20.44 -5.34
N VAL A 607 19.96 19.62 -5.73
CA VAL A 607 19.84 18.64 -6.81
C VAL A 607 20.06 17.24 -6.25
N ASP A 608 19.00 16.42 -6.20
CA ASP A 608 19.06 14.98 -5.97
C ASP A 608 18.91 14.22 -7.30
N GLN A 609 19.94 13.45 -7.67
CA GLN A 609 20.03 12.74 -8.95
C GLN A 609 19.73 13.62 -10.18
N GLN A 610 18.50 13.55 -10.69
CA GLN A 610 18.02 14.22 -11.90
C GLN A 610 16.89 15.19 -11.59
N LYS A 611 16.77 15.64 -10.34
CA LYS A 611 15.75 16.58 -9.90
C LYS A 611 16.37 17.79 -9.21
N ALA A 612 16.03 18.99 -9.66
CA ALA A 612 16.34 20.23 -8.95
C ALA A 612 15.13 20.69 -8.13
N SER A 613 15.33 20.98 -6.85
CA SER A 613 14.29 21.43 -5.93
C SER A 613 14.52 22.88 -5.50
N ILE A 614 13.55 23.76 -5.78
CA ILE A 614 13.58 25.18 -5.46
C ILE A 614 13.12 25.37 -4.00
N TYR A 615 14.06 25.39 -3.08
CA TYR A 615 13.75 25.30 -1.65
C TYR A 615 13.40 26.66 -1.02
N LYS A 616 14.24 27.68 -1.22
CA LYS A 616 14.02 28.97 -0.55
C LYS A 616 14.56 30.14 -1.36
N VAL A 617 13.80 31.22 -1.41
CA VAL A 617 14.20 32.50 -2.03
C VAL A 617 14.08 33.64 -1.03
N ALA A 618 15.03 34.55 -1.03
CA ALA A 618 14.94 35.84 -0.34
C ALA A 618 15.57 36.93 -1.21
N TYR A 619 15.07 38.16 -1.08
CA TYR A 619 15.70 39.34 -1.66
C TYR A 619 15.48 40.56 -0.76
N HIS A 620 16.35 41.53 -0.90
CA HIS A 620 16.27 42.79 -0.17
C HIS A 620 15.21 43.70 -0.81
N ASP A 621 14.23 44.16 -0.03
CA ASP A 621 13.04 44.86 -0.56
C ASP A 621 13.36 46.14 -1.34
N GLY A 622 14.34 46.91 -0.86
CA GLY A 622 14.83 48.12 -1.55
C GLY A 622 15.31 47.91 -2.99
N PHE A 623 15.56 46.66 -3.42
CA PHE A 623 16.01 46.32 -4.77
C PHE A 623 14.96 45.55 -5.59
N ALA A 624 13.70 45.50 -5.13
CA ALA A 624 12.62 44.76 -5.80
C ALA A 624 12.38 45.21 -7.26
N SER A 625 12.69 46.47 -7.59
CA SER A 625 12.58 47.03 -8.96
C SER A 625 13.44 46.28 -9.98
N TYR A 626 14.58 45.72 -9.57
CA TYR A 626 15.44 44.88 -10.41
C TYR A 626 14.92 43.44 -10.58
N SER A 627 13.90 43.05 -9.81
CA SER A 627 13.35 41.68 -9.78
C SER A 627 14.43 40.61 -9.57
N PRO A 628 15.33 40.76 -8.58
CA PRO A 628 16.52 39.92 -8.45
C PRO A 628 16.17 38.44 -8.26
N GLY A 629 15.05 38.12 -7.59
CA GLY A 629 14.55 36.75 -7.51
C GLY A 629 14.21 36.13 -8.87
N THR A 630 13.61 36.89 -9.78
CA THR A 630 13.28 36.40 -11.14
C THR A 630 14.54 36.13 -11.96
N ILE A 631 15.52 37.03 -11.89
CA ILE A 631 16.80 36.88 -12.61
C ILE A 631 17.56 35.67 -12.06
N LEU A 632 17.62 35.53 -10.74
CA LEU A 632 18.32 34.43 -10.09
C LEU A 632 17.66 33.07 -10.36
N THR A 633 16.32 33.01 -10.42
CA THR A 633 15.60 31.79 -10.84
C THR A 633 15.93 31.42 -12.28
N ALA A 634 16.01 32.38 -13.21
CA ALA A 634 16.40 32.08 -14.60
C ALA A 634 17.84 31.56 -14.68
N HIS A 635 18.77 32.16 -13.92
CA HIS A 635 20.17 31.75 -13.90
C HIS A 635 20.35 30.34 -13.33
N LEU A 636 19.68 30.02 -12.22
CA LEU A 636 19.69 28.68 -11.65
C LEU A 636 19.00 27.65 -12.56
N LEU A 637 17.87 28.00 -13.19
CA LEU A 637 17.22 27.10 -14.16
C LEU A 637 18.14 26.76 -15.32
N GLN A 638 18.80 27.77 -15.90
CA GLN A 638 19.75 27.53 -16.98
C GLN A 638 20.87 26.59 -16.51
N HIS A 639 21.44 26.83 -15.33
CA HIS A 639 22.49 25.98 -14.79
C HIS A 639 22.04 24.54 -14.58
N VAL A 640 20.89 24.31 -13.94
CA VAL A 640 20.44 22.94 -13.65
C VAL A 640 19.99 22.18 -14.90
N ILE A 641 19.51 22.88 -15.93
CA ILE A 641 19.12 22.26 -17.20
C ILE A 641 20.34 21.94 -18.05
N ASP A 642 21.23 22.92 -18.27
CA ASP A 642 22.33 22.77 -19.23
C ASP A 642 23.56 22.06 -18.62
N ASN A 643 23.85 22.27 -17.33
CA ASN A 643 25.02 21.69 -16.67
C ASN A 643 24.67 20.47 -15.82
N ASP A 644 23.69 20.59 -14.92
CA ASP A 644 23.30 19.45 -14.07
C ASP A 644 22.45 18.41 -14.84
N CYS A 645 21.94 18.76 -16.02
CA CYS A 645 21.16 17.88 -16.88
C CYS A 645 19.96 17.23 -16.15
N VAL A 646 19.29 17.99 -15.28
CA VAL A 646 18.14 17.49 -14.52
C VAL A 646 16.96 17.19 -15.45
N ARG A 647 16.19 16.15 -15.14
CA ARG A 647 14.93 15.81 -15.82
C ARG A 647 13.71 16.48 -15.21
N GLU A 648 13.82 16.94 -13.97
CA GLU A 648 12.73 17.62 -13.27
C GLU A 648 13.22 18.86 -12.52
N VAL A 649 12.44 19.94 -12.53
CA VAL A 649 12.60 21.08 -11.60
C VAL A 649 11.31 21.28 -10.81
N ASP A 650 11.39 21.35 -9.48
CA ASP A 650 10.24 21.30 -8.56
C ASP A 650 10.17 22.52 -7.63
N PHE A 651 9.02 23.21 -7.58
CA PHE A 651 8.77 24.32 -6.64
C PHE A 651 8.37 23.89 -5.23
N LEU A 652 8.25 22.60 -4.98
CA LEU A 652 7.95 21.99 -3.69
C LEU A 652 6.57 22.38 -3.12
N ILE A 653 6.48 23.49 -2.39
CA ILE A 653 5.29 23.88 -1.61
C ILE A 653 4.58 25.07 -2.26
N GLY A 654 3.29 24.93 -2.54
CA GLY A 654 2.38 26.05 -2.82
C GLY A 654 1.89 26.13 -4.27
N ASP A 655 0.64 26.61 -4.42
CA ASP A 655 -0.13 26.59 -5.66
C ASP A 655 -0.28 28.00 -6.30
N ASP A 656 0.73 28.85 -6.10
CA ASP A 656 0.70 30.23 -6.55
C ASP A 656 0.72 30.33 -8.09
N LYS A 657 -0.20 31.13 -8.65
CA LYS A 657 -0.39 31.26 -10.11
C LYS A 657 0.89 31.65 -10.88
N TYR A 658 1.80 32.40 -10.27
CA TYR A 658 3.04 32.82 -10.95
C TYR A 658 3.97 31.64 -11.24
N LYS A 659 3.91 30.55 -10.46
CA LYS A 659 4.73 29.35 -10.68
C LYS A 659 4.44 28.69 -12.03
N ARG A 660 3.19 28.78 -12.50
CA ARG A 660 2.76 28.33 -13.85
C ARG A 660 3.49 29.06 -14.98
N MET A 661 4.03 30.25 -14.73
CA MET A 661 4.83 30.95 -15.74
C MET A 661 6.13 30.19 -16.03
N TRP A 662 6.68 29.52 -15.02
CA TRP A 662 7.93 28.76 -15.12
C TRP A 662 7.70 27.27 -15.37
N MET A 663 6.62 26.69 -14.84
CA MET A 663 6.38 25.26 -14.82
C MET A 663 5.35 24.80 -15.88
N SER A 664 5.36 23.52 -16.21
CA SER A 664 4.43 22.89 -17.17
C SER A 664 3.36 22.07 -16.49
N ASP A 665 3.71 21.41 -15.38
CA ASP A 665 2.90 20.39 -14.74
C ASP A 665 2.54 20.80 -13.31
N ARG A 666 1.45 20.22 -12.80
CA ARG A 666 0.97 20.38 -11.42
C ARG A 666 0.59 19.03 -10.85
N ARG A 667 1.06 18.74 -9.64
CA ARG A 667 0.67 17.57 -8.82
C ARG A 667 0.10 18.02 -7.49
N GLU A 668 -0.54 17.10 -6.78
CA GLU A 668 -1.13 17.40 -5.47
C GLU A 668 -0.36 16.75 -4.34
N ARG A 669 -0.41 17.40 -3.17
CA ARG A 669 0.09 16.85 -1.92
C ARG A 669 -1.05 16.72 -0.94
N TRP A 670 -1.12 15.56 -0.32
CA TRP A 670 -2.23 15.14 0.53
C TRP A 670 -1.74 14.74 1.90
N GLY A 671 -2.61 14.82 2.89
CA GLY A 671 -2.35 14.34 4.24
C GLY A 671 -3.34 13.27 4.64
N ILE A 672 -2.98 12.53 5.68
CA ILE A 672 -3.83 11.54 6.36
C ILE A 672 -4.07 12.03 7.78
N VAL A 673 -5.32 12.01 8.23
CA VAL A 673 -5.69 12.13 9.65
C VAL A 673 -6.50 10.91 10.04
N ALA A 674 -6.11 10.21 11.09
CA ALA A 674 -6.82 9.03 11.56
C ALA A 674 -7.24 9.17 13.02
N TYR A 675 -8.39 8.61 13.36
CA TYR A 675 -8.95 8.66 14.71
C TYR A 675 -9.14 7.25 15.26
N ASN A 676 -8.85 7.07 16.55
CA ASN A 676 -9.03 5.80 17.25
C ASN A 676 -10.44 5.72 17.85
N PRO A 677 -11.36 4.94 17.26
CA PRO A 677 -12.72 4.81 17.78
C PRO A 677 -12.76 4.09 19.14
N GLY A 678 -11.72 3.32 19.50
CA GLY A 678 -11.62 2.60 20.76
C GLY A 678 -11.37 3.48 22.00
N THR A 679 -11.17 4.79 21.83
CA THR A 679 -11.01 5.74 22.94
C THR A 679 -12.13 6.78 22.91
N ILE A 680 -12.62 7.21 24.08
CA ILE A 680 -13.69 8.22 24.18
C ILE A 680 -13.28 9.52 23.45
N ILE A 681 -12.05 9.98 23.68
CA ILE A 681 -11.51 11.19 23.04
C ILE A 681 -11.39 11.00 21.53
N GLY A 682 -10.85 9.86 21.07
CA GLY A 682 -10.71 9.58 19.65
C GLY A 682 -12.07 9.48 18.94
N PHE A 683 -13.08 8.87 19.57
CA PHE A 683 -14.45 8.82 19.06
C PHE A 683 -15.09 10.22 18.98
N ALA A 684 -14.89 11.08 19.99
CA ALA A 684 -15.37 12.45 19.96
C ALA A 684 -14.71 13.27 18.83
N LEU A 685 -13.40 13.11 18.64
CA LEU A 685 -12.67 13.74 17.54
C LEU A 685 -13.13 13.24 16.17
N LEU A 686 -13.37 11.93 16.03
CA LEU A 686 -13.94 11.31 14.84
C LEU A 686 -15.31 11.89 14.52
N THR A 687 -16.20 11.97 15.51
CA THR A 687 -17.54 12.53 15.35
C THR A 687 -17.46 13.99 14.87
N ARG A 688 -16.57 14.79 15.46
CA ARG A 688 -16.32 16.16 15.03
C ARG A 688 -15.83 16.25 13.58
N GLU A 689 -14.94 15.35 13.16
CA GLU A 689 -14.47 15.29 11.77
C GLU A 689 -15.61 14.99 10.80
N VAL A 690 -16.42 13.97 11.10
CA VAL A 690 -17.55 13.55 10.27
C VAL A 690 -18.57 14.67 10.11
N VAL A 691 -18.98 15.29 11.22
CA VAL A 691 -19.90 16.43 11.21
C VAL A 691 -19.31 17.60 10.41
N GLY A 692 -18.04 17.94 10.64
CA GLY A 692 -17.37 19.02 9.92
C GLY A 692 -17.32 18.80 8.41
N ARG A 693 -17.13 17.56 7.95
CA ARG A 693 -17.16 17.21 6.52
C ARG A 693 -18.57 17.24 5.94
N ALA A 694 -19.56 16.75 6.67
CA ALA A 694 -20.96 16.81 6.25
C ALA A 694 -21.43 18.26 6.08
N CYS A 695 -21.15 19.14 7.04
CA CYS A 695 -21.49 20.57 6.96
C CYS A 695 -20.80 21.25 5.77
N LYS A 696 -19.52 20.94 5.49
CA LYS A 696 -18.81 21.46 4.32
C LYS A 696 -19.45 20.99 3.02
N SER A 697 -19.80 19.71 2.91
CA SER A 697 -20.45 19.14 1.71
C SER A 697 -21.80 19.80 1.42
N VAL A 698 -22.61 20.00 2.46
CA VAL A 698 -23.90 20.71 2.35
C VAL A 698 -23.68 22.18 1.95
N ALA A 699 -22.74 22.88 2.59
CA ALA A 699 -22.43 24.27 2.25
C ALA A 699 -21.93 24.43 0.81
N THR A 700 -21.12 23.49 0.30
CA THR A 700 -20.67 23.49 -1.10
C THR A 700 -21.81 23.20 -2.07
N ARG A 701 -22.75 22.30 -1.72
CA ARG A 701 -23.96 22.04 -2.53
C ARG A 701 -24.92 23.24 -2.56
N ILE A 702 -25.09 23.93 -1.43
CA ILE A 702 -25.91 25.16 -1.36
C ILE A 702 -25.24 26.28 -2.15
N LYS A 703 -23.91 26.46 -2.06
CA LYS A 703 -23.18 27.43 -2.89
C LYS A 703 -23.17 27.06 -4.38
N GLY A 704 -23.17 25.78 -4.72
CA GLY A 704 -23.29 25.30 -6.10
C GLY A 704 -24.70 25.44 -6.68
N ALA A 705 -25.73 25.41 -5.83
CA ALA A 705 -27.12 25.68 -6.22
C ALA A 705 -27.43 27.18 -6.33
N VAL A 706 -26.56 28.05 -5.81
CA VAL A 706 -26.71 29.52 -5.83
C VAL A 706 -25.52 30.17 -6.52
N SER A 707 -25.47 30.07 -7.86
CA SER A 707 -25.02 31.12 -8.80
C SER A 707 -24.80 30.54 -10.21
N PRO A 708 -25.26 31.24 -11.27
CA PRO A 708 -24.43 32.33 -11.79
C PRO A 708 -25.21 33.61 -12.09
N THR A 709 -24.87 34.70 -11.40
CA THR A 709 -24.75 36.04 -12.03
C THR A 709 -23.96 36.97 -11.10
N GLY A 710 -22.80 37.41 -11.59
CA GLY A 710 -22.14 38.69 -11.29
C GLY A 710 -21.91 39.10 -9.83
N ALA A 711 -20.67 38.98 -9.35
CA ALA A 711 -19.90 40.11 -8.81
C ALA A 711 -18.52 39.64 -8.30
N ILE A 712 -17.51 40.38 -8.74
CA ILE A 712 -16.10 40.28 -8.37
C ILE A 712 -15.93 40.82 -6.94
N GLY A 713 -15.18 40.10 -6.10
CA GLY A 713 -14.58 40.66 -4.87
C GLY A 713 -14.79 39.79 -3.63
N GLY A 714 -13.67 39.37 -3.01
CA GLY A 714 -13.69 38.94 -1.60
C GLY A 714 -13.28 37.48 -1.31
N TYR A 715 -12.12 37.02 -1.78
CA TYR A 715 -11.48 35.79 -1.27
C TYR A 715 -10.08 36.09 -0.75
N LEU A 716 -9.98 36.70 0.43
CA LEU A 716 -8.70 36.96 1.12
C LEU A 716 -8.74 36.79 2.65
N ALA A 717 -9.82 36.25 3.23
CA ALA A 717 -9.94 36.14 4.70
C ALA A 717 -9.99 34.71 5.28
N ALA A 718 -10.05 33.65 4.45
CA ALA A 718 -10.24 32.28 4.95
C ALA A 718 -8.96 31.42 5.05
N SER A 719 -7.82 31.83 4.48
CA SER A 719 -6.55 31.07 4.58
C SER A 719 -5.71 31.40 5.82
N LYS A 720 -5.99 32.51 6.53
CA LYS A 720 -5.23 32.90 7.73
C LYS A 720 -5.59 32.10 9.00
N ARG A 721 -6.76 31.46 9.08
CA ARG A 721 -7.17 30.67 10.26
C ARG A 721 -6.76 29.19 10.22
N ALA A 722 -6.28 28.68 9.09
CA ALA A 722 -5.78 27.31 8.97
C ALA A 722 -4.28 27.19 9.34
N LEU A 723 -3.46 28.22 9.07
CA LEU A 723 -2.04 28.22 9.47
C LEU A 723 -1.86 28.41 10.99
N ALA A 724 -2.73 29.16 11.67
CA ALA A 724 -2.63 29.40 13.11
C ALA A 724 -2.99 28.19 13.99
N ARG A 725 -3.53 27.10 13.42
CA ARG A 725 -3.89 25.87 14.15
C ARG A 725 -2.92 24.71 13.96
N ILE A 726 -1.92 24.87 13.08
CA ILE A 726 -0.85 23.89 12.84
C ILE A 726 0.41 24.26 13.65
N THR A 727 0.65 25.55 13.88
CA THR A 727 1.66 26.02 14.84
C THR A 727 1.03 26.08 16.24
N GLY A 728 1.41 25.20 17.15
CA GLY A 728 1.00 25.28 18.55
C GLY A 728 1.61 26.48 19.28
N GLN A 729 1.26 27.71 18.88
CA GLN A 729 1.54 28.90 19.67
C GLN A 729 0.45 29.05 20.73
N SER A 730 0.76 28.52 21.91
CA SER A 730 0.23 29.05 23.16
C SER A 730 0.53 30.55 23.19
N ARG A 731 -0.51 31.39 23.31
CA ARG A 731 -0.34 32.71 23.90
C ARG A 731 -0.09 32.48 25.39
N ALA A 732 1.14 32.70 25.83
CA ALA A 732 1.44 33.05 27.21
C ALA A 732 2.38 34.25 27.16
N GLY A 733 2.05 35.28 27.93
CA GLY A 733 2.95 36.39 28.22
C GLY A 733 4.07 35.99 29.15
#